data_AF-A0AA37X239-F1
#
_entry.id   AF-A0AA37X239-F1
#
_cell.length_a   1.000
_cell.length_b   1.000
_cell.length_c   1.000
_cell.angle_alpha   90.00
_cell.angle_beta   90.00
_cell.angle_gamma   90.00
#
_symmetry.space_group_name_H-M   'P 1'
#
loop_
_entity.id
_entity.type
_entity.pdbx_description
1 polymer ?
#
loop_
_entity_poly.entity_id
_entity_poly.type
_entity_poly.pdbx_seq_one_letter_code
_entity_poly.pdbx_strand_id
1 'polypeptide(L)'
;MAEVVDRALRDFVRYTGDGLPNEPVGHPAPIGDPASGIHNPRKKDMRDALNSIIGLAEASTGALSDLAGYALRASEPPHADFKVQRDGLWYSPPPLLVVWLDQSNGLGNDAATTGVKTGISPGNVLAYNGTTLVQAALGALPFNTAPGLVNNSLFHACHKLAKERQRPVVGILHAVPGSGIGTWVPPTDAEPSLGANWIAANAKANAALAQIQAIWPEVTGADVVFMGQGANEYDLAPISTLSQVRYPQFIGAVKAAPWFKRGGQIIFCEDVTQADGGTAFRANAEKAKIVDSGLYPGVYLSTAAGLKLTGADVGQQVHFGGADLVERGYRGADMYLNASAGVTSAAVDVAADAIGALVWKGRLFGHVCDLTVDPSDTSAQPLTIGTTIAGVPVVFEVDGVRTEVVSAGGMAAVLNLSQATPANVRIFAPADHARDQGYQFSCNMGAGLGRITSLWNNPLGGLSQVFLAGHEQLRHSVEPKSWPRPDPNNPVVANRGLKTYRINGSPLVTFDRFEAQDIPSTLTYMTFTGTTPVPQQIRDAITAESARRVTAIVTEFGAAFVPYLTREVNAAMFGFSATFGTAASNAAALTAAITYAAGRKVIIDVPVDWLCASMTTTSQHVDVEFVGPGRRDSTTTGLWTIGNAYDNIQAVSALTTVNIAIQGVTSRATAMAVANGAAYAVGDVMRIVSDDVDPDCRVGYSARFGEDFVISHISGNTIYATGRLEFFSNYVTNIRVARLPKYKVSVKGLKVKGGRTNGGLLYVGPHYRPDVEIEYNGAASGPFTAYGCIEGKFSVDGDFVLTGDYNDLLYGGLDRNGARNTWKIKARRARHAFTTGYNTVTAGSTDIYEFGPTRDALVIDGFATDCANADWDDHEGARRTRFVRCSSQQTTLGSGGQTKAYQFRGRDTVVQDMLVGAGYDAALVTTPWAKGCNIVRGGETRSPLHKPDAEDATLRADLDLIGVDVRCGPNIGYANALAFSTCNQKVRIDGGRYESWIEGDNRRFAQLIGGRVEFINEPHFITRSIVGGAGWRFANVLGGVRVVGSFKLDLGHTSTGGTMRMMYADTDAVSVNYEVTQVAGAVLPTPAYAQGAGSYTEATWVQHDDRGSVRQSVSSILTVANLPAASTNRGRFLLVLDANATTFNSVVAGGGSNILWVRSNGTDWRISG
;
A
#
# COMPACT_ATOMS: atom_id res chain seq x y z
N MET A 1 18.91 -4.86 1.01
CA MET A 1 19.92 -5.65 1.75
C MET A 1 21.31 -5.06 1.57
N ALA A 2 21.87 -4.98 0.35
CA ALA A 2 23.08 -4.19 0.07
C ALA A 2 22.95 -2.77 0.65
N GLU A 3 21.82 -2.12 0.41
CA GLU A 3 21.53 -0.78 0.93
C GLU A 3 21.57 -0.65 2.47
N VAL A 4 21.22 -1.69 3.25
CA VAL A 4 21.23 -1.61 4.73
C VAL A 4 22.65 -1.72 5.26
N VAL A 5 23.44 -2.63 4.67
CA VAL A 5 24.85 -2.81 4.98
C VAL A 5 25.65 -1.59 4.51
N ASP A 6 25.45 -1.15 3.27
CA ASP A 6 26.12 0.01 2.68
C ASP A 6 25.80 1.29 3.44
N ARG A 7 24.56 1.45 3.94
CA ARG A 7 24.18 2.63 4.72
C ARG A 7 24.79 2.64 6.12
N ALA A 8 24.85 1.48 6.79
CA ALA A 8 25.35 1.34 8.16
C ALA A 8 26.89 1.29 8.23
N LEU A 9 27.53 0.74 7.20
CA LEU A 9 28.99 0.61 7.06
C LEU A 9 29.57 1.59 6.05
N ARG A 10 28.84 2.65 5.66
CA ARG A 10 29.36 3.63 4.70
C ARG A 10 30.68 4.20 5.20
N ASP A 11 31.68 4.14 4.32
CA ASP A 11 32.96 4.77 4.58
C ASP A 11 32.83 6.29 4.59
N PHE A 12 33.75 6.93 5.29
CA PHE A 12 33.88 8.37 5.30
C PHE A 12 34.29 8.86 3.90
N VAL A 13 33.34 9.38 3.14
CA VAL A 13 33.63 10.05 1.87
C VAL A 13 33.84 11.53 2.14
N ARG A 14 35.10 11.95 2.23
CA ARG A 14 35.48 13.35 2.39
C ARG A 14 35.63 13.98 1.00
N TYR A 15 34.65 14.74 0.56
CA TYR A 15 34.87 15.68 -0.56
C TYR A 15 35.37 16.99 0.02
N THR A 16 36.70 17.13 0.14
CA THR A 16 37.34 18.34 0.70
C THR A 16 37.34 19.52 -0.26
N GLY A 17 37.15 19.28 -1.57
CA GLY A 17 37.24 20.33 -2.58
C GLY A 17 38.65 20.90 -2.72
N ASP A 18 39.66 20.19 -2.23
CA ASP A 18 41.09 20.56 -2.25
C ASP A 18 41.85 19.96 -3.44
N GLY A 19 41.18 19.19 -4.30
CA GLY A 19 41.70 18.79 -5.61
C GLY A 19 42.69 17.62 -5.56
N LEU A 20 42.42 16.62 -4.71
CA LEU A 20 43.17 15.36 -4.77
C LEU A 20 42.98 14.64 -6.12
N PRO A 21 43.98 13.86 -6.59
CA PRO A 21 43.89 13.17 -7.86
C PRO A 21 42.66 12.25 -7.93
N ASN A 22 41.79 12.49 -8.92
CA ASN A 22 40.48 11.86 -9.18
C ASN A 22 39.24 12.48 -8.50
N GLU A 23 39.35 13.61 -7.80
CA GLU A 23 38.17 14.36 -7.36
C GLU A 23 37.65 15.34 -8.44
N PRO A 24 36.32 15.53 -8.59
CA PRO A 24 35.76 16.48 -9.56
C PRO A 24 36.15 17.93 -9.23
N VAL A 25 36.94 18.56 -10.09
CA VAL A 25 37.36 19.96 -9.95
C VAL A 25 36.19 20.89 -10.32
N GLY A 26 35.77 21.75 -9.39
CA GLY A 26 34.76 22.80 -9.65
C GLY A 26 33.40 22.63 -8.95
N HIS A 27 33.23 21.63 -8.10
CA HIS A 27 32.03 21.50 -7.25
C HIS A 27 32.25 22.17 -5.88
N PRO A 28 31.38 23.12 -5.46
CA PRO A 28 31.47 23.73 -4.13
C PRO A 28 31.29 22.65 -3.05
N ALA A 29 32.06 22.76 -1.97
CA ALA A 29 32.04 21.82 -0.85
C ALA A 29 30.58 21.49 -0.42
N PRO A 30 30.22 20.21 -0.25
CA PRO A 30 28.84 19.82 0.04
C PRO A 30 28.48 20.19 1.48
N ILE A 31 28.09 21.44 1.68
CA ILE A 31 27.42 21.88 2.90
C ILE A 31 25.96 21.44 2.77
N GLY A 32 25.64 20.25 3.27
CA GLY A 32 24.25 19.79 3.42
C GLY A 32 23.91 18.37 2.98
N ASP A 33 24.87 17.52 2.62
CA ASP A 33 24.60 16.07 2.54
C ASP A 33 24.61 15.50 3.97
N PRO A 34 23.51 14.92 4.51
CA PRO A 34 23.54 14.26 5.81
C PRO A 34 24.53 13.08 5.87
N ALA A 35 25.03 12.62 4.72
CA ALA A 35 26.12 11.64 4.62
C ALA A 35 27.52 12.27 4.72
N SER A 36 27.68 13.59 4.58
CA SER A 36 28.96 14.29 4.74
C SER A 36 29.23 14.58 6.22
N GLY A 37 29.87 13.61 6.88
CA GLY A 37 30.27 13.69 8.29
C GLY A 37 30.71 12.33 8.83
N ILE A 38 31.28 12.29 10.02
CA ILE A 38 31.58 11.02 10.71
C ILE A 38 30.25 10.30 10.95
N HIS A 39 30.00 9.22 10.20
CA HIS A 39 28.83 8.39 10.42
C HIS A 39 29.06 7.50 11.64
N ASN A 40 28.39 7.82 12.74
CA ASN A 40 28.33 6.97 13.92
C ASN A 40 27.02 6.17 13.90
N PRO A 41 26.96 4.96 13.30
CA PRO A 41 25.74 4.17 13.26
C PRO A 41 25.26 3.84 14.68
N ARG A 42 23.94 3.85 14.90
CA ARG A 42 23.39 3.43 16.21
C ARG A 42 23.61 1.93 16.37
N LYS A 43 23.68 1.44 17.62
CA LYS A 43 23.79 0.00 17.91
C LYS A 43 22.69 -0.84 17.21
N LYS A 44 21.49 -0.28 17.03
CA LYS A 44 20.40 -0.92 16.28
C LYS A 44 20.77 -1.08 14.80
N ASP A 45 21.23 0.01 14.17
CA ASP A 45 21.59 0.04 12.74
C ASP A 45 22.71 -0.98 12.43
N MET A 46 23.69 -1.11 13.34
CA MET A 46 24.75 -2.13 13.25
C MET A 46 24.22 -3.57 13.43
N ARG A 47 23.27 -3.78 14.36
CA ARG A 47 22.67 -5.09 14.58
C ARG A 47 21.82 -5.53 13.38
N ASP A 48 21.06 -4.61 12.81
CA ASP A 48 20.25 -4.87 11.61
C ASP A 48 21.16 -5.22 10.41
N ALA A 49 22.26 -4.49 10.22
CA ALA A 49 23.25 -4.78 9.18
C ALA A 49 23.91 -6.16 9.38
N LEU A 50 24.38 -6.48 10.59
CA LEU A 50 25.00 -7.79 10.89
C LEU A 50 24.01 -8.95 10.74
N ASN A 51 22.78 -8.81 11.22
CA ASN A 51 21.75 -9.83 11.05
C ASN A 51 21.41 -10.06 9.56
N SER A 52 21.44 -9.01 8.73
CA SER A 52 21.24 -9.15 7.28
C SER A 52 22.38 -9.92 6.58
N ILE A 53 23.62 -9.75 7.05
CA ILE A 53 24.78 -10.51 6.55
C ILE A 53 24.71 -11.97 7.01
N ILE A 54 24.34 -12.22 8.27
CA ILE A 54 24.14 -13.57 8.81
C ILE A 54 23.07 -14.31 8.01
N GLY A 55 21.92 -13.66 7.76
CA GLY A 55 20.85 -14.25 6.95
C GLY A 55 21.31 -14.60 5.53
N LEU A 56 22.20 -13.80 4.92
CA LEU A 56 22.76 -14.13 3.61
C LEU A 56 23.77 -15.26 3.65
N ALA A 57 24.65 -15.26 4.66
CA ALA A 57 25.61 -16.33 4.85
C ALA A 57 24.86 -17.66 5.07
N GLU A 58 23.79 -17.65 5.85
CA GLU A 58 22.92 -18.81 6.05
C GLU A 58 22.20 -19.23 4.75
N ALA A 59 21.69 -18.29 3.95
CA ALA A 59 21.05 -18.58 2.67
C ALA A 59 22.04 -19.09 1.60
N SER A 60 23.24 -18.50 1.51
CA SER A 60 24.30 -18.91 0.59
C SER A 60 24.93 -20.24 1.01
N THR A 61 25.10 -20.48 2.32
CA THR A 61 25.51 -21.78 2.85
C THR A 61 24.42 -22.81 2.60
N GLY A 62 23.14 -22.44 2.70
CA GLY A 62 22.00 -23.26 2.29
C GLY A 62 22.09 -23.66 0.81
N ALA A 63 22.21 -22.69 -0.10
CA ALA A 63 22.30 -22.93 -1.53
C ALA A 63 23.57 -23.73 -1.94
N LEU A 64 24.71 -23.46 -1.31
CA LEU A 64 25.94 -24.25 -1.52
C LEU A 64 25.84 -25.65 -0.92
N SER A 65 25.14 -25.82 0.21
CA SER A 65 24.85 -27.13 0.79
C SER A 65 23.86 -27.94 -0.05
N ASP A 66 22.93 -27.26 -0.73
CA ASP A 66 21.97 -27.90 -1.65
C ASP A 66 22.67 -28.34 -2.95
N LEU A 67 23.67 -27.58 -3.45
CA LEU A 67 24.51 -27.99 -4.57
C LEU A 67 25.49 -29.12 -4.18
N ALA A 68 26.04 -29.07 -2.96
CA ALA A 68 26.88 -30.13 -2.38
C ALA A 68 26.08 -31.37 -1.93
N GLY A 69 24.75 -31.26 -1.87
CA GLY A 69 23.84 -32.30 -1.38
C GLY A 69 23.51 -33.37 -2.41
N TYR A 70 23.93 -33.25 -3.67
CA TYR A 70 23.68 -34.28 -4.68
C TYR A 70 24.52 -35.53 -4.37
N ALA A 71 23.84 -36.58 -3.92
CA ALA A 71 24.48 -37.86 -3.65
C ALA A 71 24.54 -38.73 -4.92
N LEU A 72 25.65 -39.43 -5.08
CA LEU A 72 25.88 -40.40 -6.15
C LEU A 72 25.11 -41.70 -5.89
N ARG A 73 24.42 -42.23 -6.89
CA ARG A 73 23.60 -43.45 -6.78
C ARG A 73 23.75 -44.37 -7.97
N ALA A 74 23.78 -45.68 -7.69
CA ALA A 74 23.88 -46.73 -8.70
C ALA A 74 22.54 -47.01 -9.42
N SER A 75 21.41 -46.64 -8.82
CA SER A 75 20.07 -46.81 -9.38
C SER A 75 19.36 -45.47 -9.52
N GLU A 76 18.41 -45.39 -10.45
CA GLU A 76 17.61 -44.19 -10.69
C GLU A 76 16.79 -43.82 -9.44
N PRO A 77 16.89 -42.57 -8.95
CA PRO A 77 16.05 -42.09 -7.87
C PRO A 77 14.56 -42.15 -8.26
N PRO A 78 13.67 -42.56 -7.34
CA PRO A 78 12.24 -42.79 -7.63
C PRO A 78 11.41 -41.49 -7.72
N HIS A 79 12.02 -40.37 -8.14
CA HIS A 79 11.36 -39.08 -8.34
C HIS A 79 11.61 -38.55 -9.76
N ALA A 80 10.80 -37.60 -10.22
CA ALA A 80 10.84 -37.13 -11.61
C ALA A 80 11.84 -35.99 -11.81
N ASP A 81 11.88 -35.03 -10.90
CA ASP A 81 12.67 -33.81 -11.02
C ASP A 81 13.83 -33.80 -10.01
N PHE A 82 14.89 -33.03 -10.27
CA PHE A 82 16.10 -32.94 -9.43
C PHE A 82 17.01 -34.18 -9.48
N LYS A 83 17.10 -34.84 -10.63
CA LYS A 83 18.11 -35.90 -10.89
C LYS A 83 18.87 -35.64 -12.18
N VAL A 84 20.14 -36.02 -12.21
CA VAL A 84 21.01 -35.95 -13.39
C VAL A 84 21.74 -37.28 -13.53
N GLN A 85 21.72 -37.87 -14.72
CA GLN A 85 22.54 -39.05 -15.00
C GLN A 85 23.89 -38.60 -15.59
N ARG A 86 24.99 -39.10 -15.03
CA ARG A 86 26.35 -38.89 -15.54
C ARG A 86 27.16 -40.16 -15.32
N ASP A 87 27.80 -40.62 -16.40
CA ASP A 87 28.66 -41.81 -16.41
C ASP A 87 27.94 -43.09 -15.89
N GLY A 88 26.65 -43.23 -16.22
CA GLY A 88 25.81 -44.36 -15.79
C GLY A 88 25.35 -44.29 -14.34
N LEU A 89 25.76 -43.28 -13.57
CA LEU A 89 25.37 -43.05 -12.19
C LEU A 89 24.40 -41.86 -12.09
N TRP A 90 23.51 -41.91 -11.11
CA TRP A 90 22.52 -40.87 -10.87
C TRP A 90 22.96 -39.95 -9.74
N TYR A 91 22.86 -38.65 -9.97
CA TYR A 91 23.10 -37.61 -8.98
C TYR A 91 21.77 -36.98 -8.61
N SER A 92 21.45 -36.94 -7.33
CA SER A 92 20.19 -36.38 -6.85
C SER A 92 20.30 -35.96 -5.38
N PRO A 93 19.63 -34.88 -4.96
CA PRO A 93 19.64 -34.49 -3.56
C PRO A 93 18.86 -35.50 -2.72
N PRO A 94 19.20 -35.70 -1.43
CA PRO A 94 18.37 -36.48 -0.52
C PRO A 94 17.02 -35.80 -0.32
N PRO A 95 15.96 -36.59 -0.09
CA PRO A 95 14.66 -36.04 0.18
C PRO A 95 14.63 -35.34 1.53
N LEU A 96 13.72 -34.37 1.65
CA LEU A 96 13.28 -33.92 2.97
C LEU A 96 12.32 -34.96 3.54
N LEU A 97 12.50 -35.29 4.82
CA LEU A 97 11.61 -36.22 5.50
C LEU A 97 10.62 -35.47 6.39
N VAL A 98 9.34 -35.60 6.06
CA VAL A 98 8.22 -34.95 6.76
C VAL A 98 7.40 -36.01 7.48
N VAL A 99 7.23 -35.88 8.80
CA VAL A 99 6.30 -36.70 9.58
C VAL A 99 5.10 -35.85 9.96
N TRP A 100 3.88 -36.37 9.75
CA TRP A 100 2.64 -35.68 10.10
C TRP A 100 1.82 -36.55 11.06
N LEU A 101 1.66 -36.04 12.27
CA LEU A 101 0.94 -36.65 13.37
C LEU A 101 -0.32 -35.82 13.63
N ASP A 102 -1.51 -36.40 13.49
CA ASP A 102 -2.76 -35.62 13.50
C ASP A 102 -3.96 -36.49 13.88
N GLN A 103 -5.13 -35.87 14.01
CA GLN A 103 -6.41 -36.54 14.11
C GLN A 103 -7.06 -36.67 12.72
N SER A 104 -8.37 -36.50 12.63
CA SER A 104 -9.14 -36.62 11.38
C SER A 104 -8.78 -35.57 10.33
N ASN A 105 -8.35 -34.36 10.72
CA ASN A 105 -7.96 -33.32 9.76
C ASN A 105 -6.69 -33.68 8.97
N GLY A 106 -5.75 -34.39 9.58
CA GLY A 106 -4.56 -34.86 8.88
C GLY A 106 -4.79 -36.09 8.00
N LEU A 107 -5.88 -36.84 8.19
CA LEU A 107 -6.31 -37.87 7.24
C LEU A 107 -6.95 -37.25 5.97
N GLY A 108 -7.61 -36.10 6.16
CA GLY A 108 -8.50 -35.49 5.18
C GLY A 108 -9.90 -36.06 5.35
N ASN A 109 -10.90 -35.18 5.52
CA ASN A 109 -12.29 -35.59 5.71
C ASN A 109 -13.01 -35.74 4.36
N ASP A 110 -14.01 -36.63 4.28
CA ASP A 110 -14.70 -36.96 3.02
C ASP A 110 -15.34 -35.74 2.32
N ALA A 111 -15.67 -34.69 3.07
CA ALA A 111 -16.25 -33.46 2.53
C ALA A 111 -15.19 -32.44 2.03
N ALA A 112 -13.90 -32.68 2.21
CA ALA A 112 -12.81 -31.77 1.85
C ALA A 112 -12.43 -31.85 0.36
N THR A 113 -13.43 -31.85 -0.52
CA THR A 113 -13.24 -32.02 -1.97
C THR A 113 -12.91 -30.70 -2.69
N THR A 114 -13.19 -29.54 -2.08
CA THR A 114 -12.93 -28.21 -2.64
C THR A 114 -11.44 -27.82 -2.59
N GLY A 115 -11.04 -26.77 -3.31
CA GLY A 115 -9.66 -26.26 -3.31
C GLY A 115 -8.77 -26.89 -4.40
N VAL A 116 -7.61 -26.28 -4.61
CA VAL A 116 -6.72 -26.65 -5.70
C VAL A 116 -6.13 -28.04 -5.44
N LYS A 117 -6.20 -28.92 -6.45
CA LYS A 117 -5.55 -30.24 -6.43
C LYS A 117 -4.17 -30.20 -7.12
N THR A 118 -3.61 -29.00 -7.28
CA THR A 118 -2.28 -28.79 -7.87
C THR A 118 -1.25 -29.50 -7.00
N GLY A 119 -0.36 -30.24 -7.65
CA GLY A 119 0.56 -31.17 -7.00
C GLY A 119 0.43 -32.61 -7.46
N ILE A 120 -0.57 -32.91 -8.30
CA ILE A 120 -0.67 -34.20 -9.03
C ILE A 120 0.47 -34.36 -10.06
N SER A 121 1.33 -33.34 -10.27
CA SER A 121 2.49 -33.49 -11.16
C SER A 121 3.37 -34.63 -10.65
N PRO A 122 3.55 -35.70 -11.44
CA PRO A 122 4.09 -36.94 -10.92
C PRO A 122 5.58 -36.81 -10.60
N GLY A 123 5.98 -37.19 -9.38
CA GLY A 123 7.35 -37.63 -9.11
C GLY A 123 8.04 -37.07 -7.87
N ASN A 124 7.82 -35.82 -7.45
CA ASN A 124 8.71 -35.22 -6.42
C ASN A 124 8.23 -35.39 -4.98
N VAL A 125 7.01 -35.87 -4.79
CA VAL A 125 6.46 -36.17 -3.47
C VAL A 125 6.17 -37.66 -3.38
N LEU A 126 6.82 -38.29 -2.42
CA LEU A 126 6.59 -39.69 -2.06
C LEU A 126 5.87 -39.75 -0.73
N ALA A 127 5.16 -40.84 -0.49
CA ALA A 127 4.52 -41.11 0.78
C ALA A 127 4.76 -42.56 1.21
N TYR A 128 4.90 -42.79 2.52
CA TYR A 128 4.92 -44.14 3.06
C TYR A 128 3.50 -44.63 3.31
N ASN A 129 3.05 -45.61 2.52
CA ASN A 129 1.67 -46.10 2.60
C ASN A 129 1.41 -47.08 3.77
N GLY A 130 2.43 -47.38 4.57
CA GLY A 130 2.39 -48.37 5.64
C GLY A 130 3.26 -49.61 5.37
N THR A 131 3.53 -49.89 4.10
CA THR A 131 4.32 -51.06 3.67
C THR A 131 5.47 -50.68 2.74
N THR A 132 5.29 -49.71 1.84
CA THR A 132 6.31 -49.26 0.90
C THR A 132 6.22 -47.76 0.66
N LEU A 133 7.32 -47.18 0.15
CA LEU A 133 7.29 -45.86 -0.48
C LEU A 133 6.51 -45.94 -1.79
N VAL A 134 5.56 -45.02 -1.96
CA VAL A 134 4.77 -44.85 -3.18
C VAL A 134 4.77 -43.38 -3.57
N GLN A 135 4.44 -43.10 -4.84
CA GLN A 135 4.17 -41.73 -5.25
C GLN A 135 2.94 -41.20 -4.51
N ALA A 136 3.06 -40.02 -3.92
CA ALA A 136 1.96 -39.41 -3.18
C ALA A 136 0.84 -39.03 -4.16
N ALA A 137 -0.38 -39.48 -3.88
CA ALA A 137 -1.57 -39.15 -4.64
C ALA A 137 -2.78 -39.02 -3.71
N LEU A 138 -3.50 -37.89 -3.78
CA LEU A 138 -4.77 -37.75 -3.07
C LEU A 138 -5.73 -38.87 -3.51
N GLY A 139 -6.53 -39.42 -2.60
CA GLY A 139 -7.37 -40.59 -2.90
C GLY A 139 -6.64 -41.94 -2.84
N ALA A 140 -5.36 -41.98 -2.50
CA ALA A 140 -4.59 -43.21 -2.32
C ALA A 140 -3.90 -43.24 -0.95
N LEU A 141 -3.60 -44.44 -0.44
CA LEU A 141 -2.86 -44.60 0.82
C LEU A 141 -1.51 -43.87 0.75
N PRO A 142 -1.09 -43.17 1.82
CA PRO A 142 -1.68 -43.17 3.16
C PRO A 142 -2.80 -42.15 3.39
N PHE A 143 -3.22 -41.38 2.37
CA PHE A 143 -4.29 -40.40 2.48
C PHE A 143 -5.66 -41.08 2.41
N ASN A 144 -6.72 -40.32 2.73
CA ASN A 144 -8.09 -40.82 2.62
C ASN A 144 -8.38 -41.30 1.18
N THR A 145 -8.88 -42.54 1.06
CA THR A 145 -9.20 -43.22 -0.20
C THR A 145 -10.64 -43.02 -0.65
N ALA A 146 -11.41 -42.17 0.05
CA ALA A 146 -12.77 -41.84 -0.33
C ALA A 146 -12.85 -41.24 -1.75
N PRO A 147 -13.94 -41.48 -2.50
CA PRO A 147 -14.16 -40.89 -3.82
C PRO A 147 -14.06 -39.36 -3.79
N GLY A 148 -13.47 -38.75 -4.83
CA GLY A 148 -13.43 -37.28 -4.98
C GLY A 148 -12.09 -36.60 -4.64
N LEU A 149 -11.00 -37.37 -4.48
CA LEU A 149 -9.64 -36.85 -4.25
C LEU A 149 -9.60 -35.81 -3.11
N VAL A 150 -10.04 -36.24 -1.92
CA VAL A 150 -10.07 -35.44 -0.69
C VAL A 150 -8.73 -34.76 -0.45
N ASN A 151 -8.75 -33.45 -0.15
CA ASN A 151 -7.52 -32.71 0.15
C ASN A 151 -6.91 -33.13 1.49
N ASN A 152 -5.59 -33.01 1.59
CA ASN A 152 -4.82 -33.44 2.75
C ASN A 152 -3.68 -32.45 3.04
N SER A 153 -3.54 -32.01 4.29
CA SER A 153 -2.53 -31.00 4.65
C SER A 153 -1.09 -31.49 4.48
N LEU A 154 -0.78 -32.77 4.75
CA LEU A 154 0.55 -33.33 4.52
C LEU A 154 0.92 -33.29 3.04
N PHE A 155 -0.02 -33.69 2.16
CA PHE A 155 0.22 -33.69 0.71
C PHE A 155 0.64 -32.29 0.23
N HIS A 156 -0.12 -31.27 0.62
CA HIS A 156 0.13 -29.88 0.22
C HIS A 156 1.38 -29.28 0.86
N ALA A 157 1.66 -29.61 2.13
CA ALA A 157 2.91 -29.23 2.78
C ALA A 157 4.11 -29.81 2.04
N CYS A 158 4.10 -31.12 1.75
CA CYS A 158 5.18 -31.78 1.01
C CYS A 158 5.34 -31.23 -0.40
N HIS A 159 4.25 -30.96 -1.11
CA HIS A 159 4.31 -30.41 -2.46
C HIS A 159 4.96 -29.02 -2.48
N LYS A 160 4.57 -28.14 -1.55
CA LYS A 160 5.17 -26.81 -1.41
C LYS A 160 6.65 -26.93 -1.04
N LEU A 161 7.01 -27.75 -0.06
CA LEU A 161 8.40 -27.98 0.32
C LEU A 161 9.24 -28.49 -0.85
N ALA A 162 8.72 -29.44 -1.63
CA ALA A 162 9.43 -29.99 -2.78
C ALA A 162 9.74 -28.91 -3.83
N LYS A 163 8.74 -28.05 -4.08
CA LYS A 163 8.87 -26.93 -5.02
C LYS A 163 9.84 -25.87 -4.50
N GLU A 164 9.68 -25.38 -3.28
CA GLU A 164 10.47 -24.25 -2.76
C GLU A 164 11.90 -24.65 -2.44
N ARG A 165 12.15 -25.91 -2.06
CA ARG A 165 13.49 -26.42 -1.78
C ARG A 165 14.15 -27.08 -2.99
N GLN A 166 13.44 -27.24 -4.11
CA GLN A 166 13.93 -27.93 -5.31
C GLN A 166 14.50 -29.32 -4.98
N ARG A 167 13.79 -30.07 -4.14
CA ARG A 167 14.22 -31.37 -3.60
C ARG A 167 13.03 -32.32 -3.52
N PRO A 168 13.24 -33.64 -3.60
CA PRO A 168 12.17 -34.59 -3.33
C PRO A 168 11.74 -34.49 -1.86
N VAL A 169 10.49 -34.84 -1.56
CA VAL A 169 9.96 -34.87 -0.20
C VAL A 169 9.28 -36.22 0.04
N VAL A 170 9.58 -36.85 1.19
CA VAL A 170 8.92 -38.07 1.63
C VAL A 170 8.02 -37.74 2.82
N GLY A 171 6.71 -37.93 2.66
CA GLY A 171 5.72 -37.75 3.71
C GLY A 171 5.38 -39.06 4.44
N ILE A 172 5.35 -39.01 5.77
CA ILE A 172 4.87 -40.10 6.64
C ILE A 172 3.65 -39.59 7.39
N LEU A 173 2.47 -40.13 7.08
CA LEU A 173 1.23 -39.79 7.79
C LEU A 173 0.90 -40.81 8.87
N HIS A 174 0.67 -40.37 10.10
CA HIS A 174 -0.05 -41.13 11.11
C HIS A 174 -1.18 -40.26 11.66
N ALA A 175 -2.41 -40.62 11.33
CA ALA A 175 -3.60 -39.85 11.67
C ALA A 175 -4.63 -40.77 12.35
N VAL A 176 -5.05 -40.42 13.56
CA VAL A 176 -6.01 -41.24 14.34
C VAL A 176 -7.21 -40.37 14.75
N PRO A 177 -8.34 -40.44 14.02
CA PRO A 177 -9.55 -39.68 14.34
C PRO A 177 -9.99 -39.86 15.80
N GLY A 178 -10.39 -38.77 16.45
CA GLY A 178 -10.93 -38.80 17.82
C GLY A 178 -9.93 -39.12 18.92
N SER A 179 -8.62 -38.99 18.69
CA SER A 179 -7.60 -39.30 19.70
C SER A 179 -7.16 -38.11 20.57
N GLY A 180 -7.15 -38.24 21.90
CA GLY A 180 -6.58 -37.23 22.82
C GLY A 180 -5.05 -37.30 22.94
N ILE A 181 -4.37 -36.23 23.39
CA ILE A 181 -2.89 -36.14 23.43
C ILE A 181 -2.26 -37.25 24.28
N GLY A 182 -3.00 -37.76 25.28
CA GLY A 182 -2.52 -38.86 26.13
C GLY A 182 -2.14 -40.10 25.33
N THR A 183 -2.76 -40.34 24.18
CA THR A 183 -2.41 -41.47 23.30
C THR A 183 -1.17 -41.22 22.44
N TRP A 184 -0.69 -39.97 22.38
CA TRP A 184 0.43 -39.51 21.53
C TRP A 184 1.73 -39.28 22.30
N VAL A 185 1.74 -39.45 23.63
CA VAL A 185 2.95 -39.45 24.46
C VAL A 185 3.40 -40.88 24.74
N PRO A 186 4.69 -41.16 24.99
CA PRO A 186 5.13 -42.49 25.38
C PRO A 186 4.39 -42.99 26.62
N PRO A 187 4.06 -44.30 26.70
CA PRO A 187 3.53 -44.86 27.94
C PRO A 187 4.53 -44.66 29.08
N THR A 188 4.01 -44.45 30.28
CA THR A 188 4.82 -44.43 31.52
C THR A 188 4.38 -45.55 32.45
N ASP A 189 5.22 -45.95 33.39
CA ASP A 189 4.86 -46.97 34.39
C ASP A 189 3.59 -46.59 35.19
N ALA A 190 3.35 -45.28 35.37
CA ALA A 190 2.17 -44.75 36.06
C ALA A 190 0.90 -44.72 35.19
N GLU A 191 1.05 -44.68 33.87
CA GLU A 191 -0.06 -44.59 32.92
C GLU A 191 0.18 -45.50 31.69
N PRO A 192 0.21 -46.84 31.87
CA PRO A 192 0.59 -47.79 30.82
C PRO A 192 -0.44 -47.91 29.69
N SER A 193 -1.66 -47.39 29.89
CA SER A 193 -2.72 -47.32 28.87
C SER A 193 -2.56 -46.12 27.91
N LEU A 194 -1.63 -45.20 28.20
CA LEU A 194 -1.28 -44.11 27.29
C LEU A 194 -0.37 -44.58 26.15
N GLY A 195 -0.24 -43.75 25.12
CA GLY A 195 0.78 -43.93 24.10
C GLY A 195 0.54 -44.95 22.99
N ALA A 196 -0.67 -45.50 22.84
CA ALA A 196 -0.97 -46.41 21.72
C ALA A 196 -0.68 -45.78 20.34
N ASN A 197 -1.05 -44.51 20.14
CA ASN A 197 -0.77 -43.80 18.88
C ASN A 197 0.70 -43.41 18.76
N TRP A 198 1.37 -43.07 19.88
CA TRP A 198 2.82 -42.87 19.87
C TRP A 198 3.56 -44.12 19.41
N ILE A 199 3.25 -45.30 19.97
CA ILE A 199 3.89 -46.57 19.61
C ILE A 199 3.69 -46.86 18.12
N ALA A 200 2.47 -46.71 17.61
CA ALA A 200 2.16 -46.94 16.21
C ALA A 200 2.85 -45.93 15.28
N ALA A 201 2.82 -44.63 15.62
CA ALA A 201 3.52 -43.58 14.89
C ALA A 201 5.04 -43.82 14.86
N ASN A 202 5.63 -44.13 16.01
CA ASN A 202 7.06 -44.39 16.18
C ASN A 202 7.50 -45.63 15.38
N ALA A 203 6.73 -46.72 15.43
CA ALA A 203 7.00 -47.90 14.62
C ALA A 203 6.90 -47.60 13.11
N LYS A 204 5.86 -46.86 12.70
CA LYS A 204 5.66 -46.47 11.30
C LYS A 204 6.78 -45.56 10.79
N ALA A 205 7.22 -44.58 11.59
CA ALA A 205 8.31 -43.67 11.23
C ALA A 205 9.66 -44.40 11.12
N ASN A 206 9.95 -45.35 12.03
CA ASN A 206 11.14 -46.19 11.95
C ASN A 206 11.15 -47.08 10.69
N ALA A 207 10.03 -47.73 10.38
CA ALA A 207 9.91 -48.58 9.18
C ALA A 207 10.08 -47.77 7.89
N ALA A 208 9.47 -46.59 7.82
CA ALA A 208 9.62 -45.67 6.70
C ALA A 208 11.06 -45.17 6.57
N LEU A 209 11.70 -44.76 7.67
CA LEU A 209 13.10 -44.29 7.65
C LEU A 209 14.05 -45.39 7.17
N ALA A 210 13.86 -46.65 7.58
CA ALA A 210 14.68 -47.76 7.12
C ALA A 210 14.59 -47.96 5.59
N GLN A 211 13.39 -47.82 5.00
CA GLN A 211 13.22 -47.88 3.54
C GLN A 211 13.80 -46.67 2.83
N ILE A 212 13.62 -45.48 3.40
CA ILE A 212 14.22 -44.25 2.89
C ILE A 212 15.74 -44.41 2.88
N GLN A 213 16.34 -44.91 3.96
CA GLN A 213 17.80 -45.11 4.08
C GLN A 213 18.34 -46.19 3.14
N ALA A 214 17.52 -47.17 2.73
CA ALA A 214 17.91 -48.13 1.70
C ALA A 214 18.10 -47.47 0.32
N ILE A 215 17.42 -46.35 0.06
CA ILE A 215 17.50 -45.56 -1.19
C ILE A 215 18.42 -44.33 -1.02
N TRP A 216 18.39 -43.75 0.18
CA TRP A 216 19.00 -42.48 0.61
C TRP A 216 19.73 -42.65 1.94
N PRO A 217 20.88 -43.35 1.98
CA PRO A 217 21.62 -43.60 3.21
C PRO A 217 21.99 -42.33 4.01
N GLU A 218 22.07 -41.19 3.33
CA GLU A 218 22.37 -39.89 3.90
C GLU A 218 21.21 -39.25 4.69
N VAL A 219 19.98 -39.79 4.57
CA VAL A 219 18.84 -39.32 5.36
C VAL A 219 18.91 -39.90 6.77
N THR A 220 19.25 -39.05 7.74
CA THR A 220 19.43 -39.48 9.15
C THR A 220 18.16 -39.39 9.99
N GLY A 221 17.09 -38.80 9.48
CA GLY A 221 15.83 -38.61 10.20
C GLY A 221 14.95 -37.50 9.61
N ALA A 222 13.80 -37.29 10.24
CA ALA A 222 12.80 -36.30 9.87
C ALA A 222 13.32 -34.88 10.06
N ASP A 223 13.25 -34.07 9.00
CA ASP A 223 13.59 -32.65 9.04
C ASP A 223 12.49 -31.85 9.74
N VAL A 224 11.23 -32.31 9.65
CA VAL A 224 10.09 -31.66 10.27
C VAL A 224 9.01 -32.64 10.71
N VAL A 225 8.43 -32.36 11.87
CA VAL A 225 7.27 -33.07 12.44
C VAL A 225 6.12 -32.09 12.58
N PHE A 226 5.03 -32.33 11.87
CA PHE A 226 3.77 -31.59 12.05
C PHE A 226 2.90 -32.30 13.08
N MET A 227 2.33 -31.53 14.01
CA MET A 227 1.42 -32.05 15.04
C MET A 227 0.10 -31.28 15.04
N GLY A 228 -0.96 -31.91 14.53
CA GLY A 228 -2.30 -31.35 14.39
C GLY A 228 -3.32 -32.05 15.29
N GLN A 229 -3.19 -31.92 16.60
CA GLN A 229 -4.02 -32.63 17.56
C GLN A 229 -4.53 -31.68 18.65
N GLY A 230 -5.80 -31.83 19.05
CA GLY A 230 -6.40 -31.03 20.12
C GLY A 230 -7.92 -30.90 20.05
N ALA A 231 -8.58 -31.35 18.96
CA ALA A 231 -10.03 -31.30 18.83
C ALA A 231 -10.78 -32.23 19.82
N ASN A 232 -10.11 -33.23 20.39
CA ASN A 232 -10.69 -34.27 21.25
C ASN A 232 -10.24 -34.18 22.72
N GLU A 233 -9.78 -33.01 23.20
CA GLU A 233 -9.31 -32.83 24.59
C GLU A 233 -10.42 -32.51 25.60
N TYR A 234 -11.66 -32.92 25.32
CA TYR A 234 -12.83 -32.58 26.13
C TYR A 234 -12.78 -33.23 27.53
N ASP A 235 -12.09 -34.36 27.67
CA ASP A 235 -11.96 -35.09 28.95
C ASP A 235 -10.75 -34.66 29.79
N LEU A 236 -9.88 -33.78 29.28
CA LEU A 236 -8.68 -33.34 29.99
C LEU A 236 -8.98 -32.13 30.87
N ALA A 237 -9.25 -32.39 32.15
CA ALA A 237 -9.36 -31.39 33.20
C ALA A 237 -8.18 -31.51 34.19
N PRO A 238 -7.41 -30.42 34.44
CA PRO A 238 -7.48 -29.11 33.80
C PRO A 238 -6.73 -29.09 32.46
N ILE A 239 -7.24 -28.34 31.48
CA ILE A 239 -6.65 -28.25 30.13
C ILE A 239 -5.23 -27.66 30.13
N SER A 240 -4.85 -26.92 31.18
CA SER A 240 -3.47 -26.44 31.39
C SER A 240 -2.44 -27.57 31.47
N THR A 241 -2.87 -28.81 31.76
CA THR A 241 -2.00 -30.00 31.71
C THR A 241 -1.40 -30.23 30.32
N LEU A 242 -2.02 -29.71 29.25
CA LEU A 242 -1.47 -29.79 27.91
C LEU A 242 -0.11 -29.07 27.82
N SER A 243 -0.04 -27.79 28.17
CA SER A 243 1.23 -27.02 28.12
C SER A 243 2.17 -27.34 29.29
N GLN A 244 1.65 -27.78 30.43
CA GLN A 244 2.48 -28.08 31.59
C GLN A 244 3.13 -29.47 31.54
N VAL A 245 2.46 -30.45 30.90
CA VAL A 245 2.87 -31.87 30.98
C VAL A 245 2.85 -32.55 29.62
N ARG A 246 1.72 -32.59 28.92
CA ARG A 246 1.53 -33.50 27.77
C ARG A 246 2.29 -33.06 26.51
N TYR A 247 2.23 -31.78 26.13
CA TYR A 247 3.05 -31.27 25.02
C TYR A 247 4.55 -31.33 25.31
N PRO A 248 5.04 -30.99 26.52
CA PRO A 248 6.43 -31.24 26.91
C PRO A 248 6.85 -32.72 26.75
N GLN A 249 6.03 -33.67 27.21
CA GLN A 249 6.28 -35.11 27.06
C GLN A 249 6.35 -35.51 25.58
N PHE A 250 5.40 -35.05 24.76
CA PHE A 250 5.39 -35.30 23.32
C PHE A 250 6.64 -34.74 22.63
N ILE A 251 6.99 -33.48 22.89
CA ILE A 251 8.18 -32.82 22.33
C ILE A 251 9.45 -33.59 22.72
N GLY A 252 9.57 -33.98 23.99
CA GLY A 252 10.69 -34.78 24.47
C GLY A 252 10.78 -36.13 23.77
N ALA A 253 9.65 -36.80 23.58
CA ALA A 253 9.56 -38.08 22.89
C ALA A 253 9.97 -38.00 21.42
N VAL A 254 9.46 -36.99 20.69
CA VAL A 254 9.85 -36.73 19.29
C VAL A 254 11.33 -36.44 19.19
N LYS A 255 11.87 -35.54 20.04
CA LYS A 255 13.29 -35.19 20.03
C LYS A 255 14.22 -36.35 20.41
N ALA A 256 13.73 -37.30 21.20
CA ALA A 256 14.47 -38.52 21.56
C ALA A 256 14.32 -39.66 20.54
N ALA A 257 13.38 -39.55 19.60
CA ALA A 257 13.11 -40.61 18.65
C ALA A 257 14.27 -40.75 17.65
N PRO A 258 14.71 -41.98 17.34
CA PRO A 258 15.85 -42.22 16.44
C PRO A 258 15.56 -41.76 15.00
N TRP A 259 14.28 -41.63 14.64
CA TRP A 259 13.87 -41.14 13.34
C TRP A 259 13.75 -39.62 13.25
N PHE A 260 14.00 -38.86 14.32
CA PHE A 260 13.97 -37.40 14.29
C PHE A 260 15.39 -36.84 14.15
N LYS A 261 15.60 -35.94 13.17
CA LYS A 261 16.92 -35.38 12.89
C LYS A 261 17.32 -34.39 13.97
N ARG A 262 18.60 -34.38 14.35
CA ARG A 262 19.16 -33.35 15.23
C ARG A 262 19.03 -31.97 14.56
N GLY A 263 18.34 -31.04 15.20
CA GLY A 263 18.03 -29.72 14.63
C GLY A 263 16.81 -29.70 13.70
N GLY A 264 16.08 -30.82 13.58
CA GLY A 264 14.77 -30.85 12.95
C GLY A 264 13.76 -29.98 13.70
N GLN A 265 12.66 -29.65 13.03
CA GLN A 265 11.62 -28.78 13.57
C GLN A 265 10.37 -29.57 14.01
N ILE A 266 9.68 -29.08 15.03
CA ILE A 266 8.34 -29.55 15.41
C ILE A 266 7.38 -28.39 15.22
N ILE A 267 6.36 -28.56 14.39
CA ILE A 267 5.40 -27.51 14.06
C ILE A 267 4.03 -27.97 14.54
N PHE A 268 3.54 -27.32 15.60
CA PHE A 268 2.15 -27.50 16.02
C PHE A 268 1.23 -26.81 15.02
N CYS A 269 0.38 -27.58 14.37
CA CYS A 269 -0.70 -27.04 13.56
C CYS A 269 -1.91 -26.80 14.47
N GLU A 270 -2.41 -25.57 14.50
CA GLU A 270 -3.65 -25.28 15.19
C GLU A 270 -4.79 -26.12 14.62
N ASP A 271 -5.67 -26.53 15.53
CA ASP A 271 -6.96 -27.11 15.19
C ASP A 271 -7.93 -25.99 14.84
N VAL A 272 -9.16 -26.36 14.46
CA VAL A 272 -10.15 -25.40 14.01
C VAL A 272 -10.40 -24.32 15.07
N THR A 273 -10.55 -23.07 14.62
CA THR A 273 -10.95 -21.98 15.48
C THR A 273 -12.41 -22.15 15.86
N GLN A 274 -12.65 -22.76 17.02
CA GLN A 274 -13.96 -22.79 17.65
C GLN A 274 -14.24 -21.45 18.34
N ALA A 275 -15.53 -21.16 18.57
CA ALA A 275 -15.91 -20.09 19.47
C ALA A 275 -15.18 -20.27 20.82
N ASP A 276 -14.77 -19.15 21.39
CA ASP A 276 -14.00 -19.10 22.64
C ASP A 276 -14.61 -20.00 23.72
N GLY A 277 -13.79 -20.89 24.26
CA GLY A 277 -14.21 -21.90 25.24
C GLY A 277 -14.47 -23.28 24.65
N GLY A 278 -14.47 -23.45 23.33
CA GLY A 278 -14.41 -24.78 22.70
C GLY A 278 -13.11 -25.53 22.99
N THR A 279 -13.14 -26.86 22.94
CA THR A 279 -11.98 -27.72 23.23
C THR A 279 -10.79 -27.42 22.32
N ALA A 280 -11.02 -27.31 21.01
CA ALA A 280 -9.96 -27.01 20.05
C ALA A 280 -9.35 -25.62 20.27
N PHE A 281 -10.19 -24.64 20.63
CA PHE A 281 -9.74 -23.29 20.98
C PHE A 281 -8.79 -23.31 22.19
N ARG A 282 -9.17 -24.01 23.25
CA ARG A 282 -8.34 -24.12 24.47
C ARG A 282 -7.05 -24.88 24.19
N ALA A 283 -7.08 -25.97 23.42
CA ALA A 283 -5.88 -26.70 23.00
C ALA A 283 -4.93 -25.80 22.20
N ASN A 284 -5.45 -24.99 21.25
CA ASN A 284 -4.64 -24.02 20.51
C ASN A 284 -3.98 -22.99 21.44
N ALA A 285 -4.70 -22.48 22.44
CA ALA A 285 -4.12 -21.57 23.43
C ALA A 285 -2.98 -22.22 24.23
N GLU A 286 -3.08 -23.51 24.56
CA GLU A 286 -2.01 -24.24 25.24
C GLU A 286 -0.80 -24.53 24.32
N LYS A 287 -1.02 -24.77 23.02
CA LYS A 287 0.07 -24.85 22.02
C LYS A 287 0.81 -23.52 21.91
N ALA A 288 0.08 -22.40 21.86
CA ALA A 288 0.67 -21.07 21.81
C ALA A 288 1.56 -20.81 23.04
N LYS A 289 1.08 -21.13 24.25
CA LYS A 289 1.90 -21.03 25.48
C LYS A 289 3.23 -21.80 25.40
N ILE A 290 3.23 -22.99 24.82
CA ILE A 290 4.46 -23.79 24.63
C ILE A 290 5.45 -23.07 23.73
N VAL A 291 4.99 -22.55 22.60
CA VAL A 291 5.84 -21.86 21.62
C VAL A 291 6.32 -20.52 22.19
N ASP A 292 5.42 -19.73 22.78
CA ASP A 292 5.70 -18.43 23.39
C ASP A 292 6.64 -18.51 24.59
N SER A 293 6.69 -19.66 25.28
CA SER A 293 7.62 -19.86 26.39
C SER A 293 9.08 -19.76 25.97
N GLY A 294 9.39 -20.00 24.70
CA GLY A 294 10.76 -20.07 24.18
C GLY A 294 11.60 -21.23 24.75
N LEU A 295 11.01 -22.10 25.60
CA LEU A 295 11.71 -23.17 26.29
C LEU A 295 12.10 -24.34 25.38
N TYR A 296 11.47 -24.45 24.21
CA TYR A 296 11.68 -25.55 23.28
C TYR A 296 12.20 -25.04 21.93
N PRO A 297 13.53 -24.89 21.76
CA PRO A 297 14.12 -24.50 20.48
C PRO A 297 13.70 -25.46 19.36
N GLY A 298 13.41 -24.90 18.18
CA GLY A 298 12.94 -25.65 17.02
C GLY A 298 11.49 -26.11 17.10
N VAL A 299 10.69 -25.55 18.02
CA VAL A 299 9.24 -25.78 18.10
C VAL A 299 8.49 -24.52 17.67
N TYR A 300 7.56 -24.65 16.73
CA TYR A 300 6.84 -23.54 16.11
C TYR A 300 5.32 -23.79 16.07
N LEU A 301 4.55 -22.74 15.78
CA LEU A 301 3.10 -22.78 15.65
C LEU A 301 2.67 -22.36 14.25
N SER A 302 1.87 -23.20 13.57
CA SER A 302 1.19 -22.86 12.33
C SER A 302 -0.28 -22.57 12.62
N THR A 303 -0.71 -21.33 12.42
CA THR A 303 -2.07 -20.89 12.79
C THR A 303 -3.17 -21.38 11.85
N ALA A 304 -4.34 -21.65 12.42
CA ALA A 304 -5.59 -21.95 11.72
C ALA A 304 -6.50 -20.73 11.57
N ALA A 305 -6.03 -19.52 11.92
CA ALA A 305 -6.81 -18.30 11.81
C ALA A 305 -7.32 -18.08 10.37
N GLY A 306 -8.63 -17.84 10.25
CA GLY A 306 -9.31 -17.60 8.97
C GLY A 306 -9.59 -18.86 8.14
N LEU A 307 -9.16 -20.04 8.59
CA LEU A 307 -9.49 -21.31 7.94
C LEU A 307 -10.94 -21.69 8.23
N LYS A 308 -11.64 -22.14 7.18
CA LYS A 308 -13.06 -22.47 7.22
C LYS A 308 -13.30 -23.97 7.43
N LEU A 309 -14.45 -24.26 8.02
CA LEU A 309 -14.95 -25.61 8.25
C LEU A 309 -15.77 -26.08 7.04
N THR A 310 -15.92 -27.40 6.88
CA THR A 310 -16.79 -27.97 5.85
C THR A 310 -18.26 -27.66 6.07
N GLY A 311 -18.69 -27.49 7.33
CA GLY A 311 -20.10 -27.42 7.70
C GLY A 311 -20.83 -28.77 7.62
N ALA A 312 -20.12 -29.85 7.27
CA ALA A 312 -20.71 -31.17 6.99
C ALA A 312 -20.76 -32.08 8.23
N ASP A 313 -20.15 -31.68 9.34
CA ASP A 313 -20.11 -32.49 10.56
C ASP A 313 -21.50 -32.55 11.22
N VAL A 314 -21.90 -33.72 11.70
CA VAL A 314 -23.08 -33.84 12.57
C VAL A 314 -22.61 -33.62 14.01
N GLY A 315 -22.94 -32.47 14.59
CA GLY A 315 -22.51 -32.09 15.94
C GLY A 315 -21.43 -31.01 15.96
N GLN A 316 -20.33 -31.25 16.68
CA GLN A 316 -19.22 -30.30 16.78
C GLN A 316 -18.49 -30.20 15.43
N GLN A 317 -18.52 -29.02 14.81
CA GLN A 317 -17.80 -28.75 13.57
C GLN A 317 -16.29 -28.69 13.86
N VAL A 318 -15.56 -29.71 13.41
CA VAL A 318 -14.13 -29.91 13.69
C VAL A 318 -13.30 -30.18 12.44
N HIS A 319 -13.93 -30.28 11.27
CA HIS A 319 -13.24 -30.58 10.02
C HIS A 319 -13.08 -29.37 9.09
N PHE A 320 -11.84 -29.11 8.66
CA PHE A 320 -11.54 -28.04 7.70
C PHE A 320 -12.07 -28.34 6.29
N GLY A 321 -12.46 -27.29 5.58
CA GLY A 321 -12.78 -27.32 4.16
C GLY A 321 -11.59 -27.78 3.31
N GLY A 322 -11.88 -28.24 2.08
CA GLY A 322 -10.83 -28.75 1.19
C GLY A 322 -9.78 -27.69 0.82
N ALA A 323 -10.20 -26.46 0.52
CA ALA A 323 -9.29 -25.33 0.28
C ALA A 323 -8.48 -24.97 1.53
N ASP A 324 -9.09 -25.09 2.70
CA ASP A 324 -8.47 -24.76 3.98
C ASP A 324 -7.45 -25.82 4.44
N LEU A 325 -7.63 -27.09 4.06
CA LEU A 325 -6.60 -28.12 4.24
C LEU A 325 -5.38 -27.89 3.35
N VAL A 326 -5.56 -27.33 2.15
CA VAL A 326 -4.44 -26.88 1.29
C VAL A 326 -3.66 -25.78 2.01
N GLU A 327 -4.37 -24.75 2.45
CA GLU A 327 -3.79 -23.59 3.13
C GLU A 327 -3.09 -23.99 4.44
N ARG A 328 -3.70 -24.87 5.25
CA ARG A 328 -3.08 -25.42 6.46
C ARG A 328 -1.76 -26.13 6.16
N GLY A 329 -1.69 -26.90 5.08
CA GLY A 329 -0.46 -27.54 4.61
C GLY A 329 0.60 -26.52 4.20
N TYR A 330 0.21 -25.48 3.46
CA TYR A 330 1.12 -24.42 3.04
C TYR A 330 1.68 -23.61 4.21
N ARG A 331 0.85 -23.27 5.20
CA ARG A 331 1.30 -22.58 6.41
C ARG A 331 2.29 -23.41 7.24
N GLY A 332 2.06 -24.72 7.32
CA GLY A 332 3.02 -25.64 7.92
C GLY A 332 4.36 -25.63 7.18
N ALA A 333 4.35 -25.73 5.85
CA ALA A 333 5.56 -25.67 5.04
C ALA A 333 6.30 -24.32 5.20
N ASP A 334 5.57 -23.22 5.25
CA ASP A 334 6.11 -21.87 5.44
C ASP A 334 6.85 -21.69 6.77
N MET A 335 6.33 -22.27 7.85
CA MET A 335 7.03 -22.34 9.13
C MET A 335 8.38 -23.05 9.00
N TYR A 336 8.43 -24.18 8.29
CA TYR A 336 9.70 -24.87 8.02
C TYR A 336 10.66 -24.06 7.12
N LEU A 337 10.12 -23.33 6.16
CA LEU A 337 10.89 -22.50 5.23
C LEU A 337 11.43 -21.22 5.89
N ASN A 338 11.04 -20.91 7.12
CA ASN A 338 11.16 -19.59 7.72
C ASN A 338 10.55 -18.47 6.85
N ALA A 339 9.64 -18.85 5.95
CA ALA A 339 8.93 -17.96 5.05
C ALA A 339 7.61 -17.56 5.73
N SER A 340 7.70 -16.74 6.78
CA SER A 340 6.62 -16.41 7.74
C SER A 340 5.19 -16.82 7.33
N ALA A 341 4.66 -17.87 7.93
CA ALA A 341 3.22 -18.15 7.92
C ALA A 341 2.54 -17.64 9.21
N GLY A 342 1.77 -16.56 9.05
CA GLY A 342 0.43 -16.52 9.67
C GLY A 342 0.31 -16.01 11.11
N VAL A 343 1.38 -15.91 11.90
CA VAL A 343 1.42 -14.84 12.92
C VAL A 343 2.79 -14.21 12.80
N THR A 344 2.93 -13.33 11.81
CA THR A 344 4.08 -12.43 11.80
C THR A 344 4.10 -11.69 13.14
N SER A 345 5.30 -11.30 13.60
CA SER A 345 5.39 -10.18 14.55
C SER A 345 4.50 -9.05 14.05
N ALA A 346 4.37 -8.83 12.72
CA ALA A 346 3.41 -7.91 12.12
C ALA A 346 1.92 -8.16 12.42
N ALA A 347 1.42 -9.36 12.75
CA ALA A 347 0.02 -9.55 13.20
C ALA A 347 -0.13 -9.27 14.71
N VAL A 348 0.92 -9.56 15.49
CA VAL A 348 1.04 -9.13 16.90
C VAL A 348 1.29 -7.63 16.99
N ASP A 349 1.99 -7.04 16.02
CA ASP A 349 2.33 -5.62 15.89
C ASP A 349 1.16 -4.86 15.25
N VAL A 350 0.38 -5.46 14.34
CA VAL A 350 -0.90 -4.90 13.86
C VAL A 350 -1.95 -4.99 14.96
N ALA A 351 -2.00 -6.09 15.71
CA ALA A 351 -2.81 -6.15 16.93
C ALA A 351 -2.31 -5.13 17.95
N ALA A 352 -0.99 -4.93 18.10
CA ALA A 352 -0.44 -3.97 19.04
C ALA A 352 -0.71 -2.52 18.61
N ASP A 353 -0.54 -2.19 17.34
CA ASP A 353 -0.84 -0.88 16.76
C ASP A 353 -2.34 -0.57 16.85
N ALA A 354 -3.22 -1.58 16.74
CA ALA A 354 -4.66 -1.40 16.83
C ALA A 354 -5.16 -1.07 18.25
N ILE A 355 -4.44 -1.48 19.30
CA ILE A 355 -4.84 -1.23 20.71
C ILE A 355 -3.83 -0.42 21.52
N GLY A 356 -2.78 0.13 20.87
CA GLY A 356 -1.67 0.81 21.53
C GLY A 356 -0.79 -0.11 22.40
N ALA A 357 -0.83 -1.43 22.20
CA ALA A 357 -0.16 -2.40 23.05
C ALA A 357 1.37 -2.40 22.92
N LEU A 358 2.00 -3.04 23.89
CA LEU A 358 3.43 -3.22 24.04
C LEU A 358 3.76 -4.72 24.01
N VAL A 359 4.68 -5.15 23.17
CA VAL A 359 5.33 -6.46 23.35
C VAL A 359 6.48 -6.30 24.34
N TRP A 360 6.35 -6.90 25.52
CA TRP A 360 7.35 -6.84 26.58
C TRP A 360 7.74 -8.26 26.99
N LYS A 361 9.05 -8.55 26.91
CA LYS A 361 9.62 -9.90 27.15
C LYS A 361 8.87 -11.02 26.40
N GLY A 362 8.51 -10.77 25.14
CA GLY A 362 7.83 -11.76 24.29
C GLY A 362 6.33 -11.93 24.54
N ARG A 363 5.73 -11.21 25.50
CA ARG A 363 4.29 -11.23 25.78
C ARG A 363 3.63 -9.92 25.35
N LEU A 364 2.40 -9.98 24.86
CA LEU A 364 1.59 -8.82 24.50
C LEU A 364 0.94 -8.18 25.74
N PHE A 365 1.14 -6.88 25.93
CA PHE A 365 0.54 -6.09 27.00
C PHE A 365 -0.36 -5.00 26.39
N GLY A 366 -1.66 -5.07 26.62
CA GLY A 366 -2.60 -4.03 26.25
C GLY A 366 -2.33 -2.73 27.01
N HIS A 367 -2.48 -1.60 26.34
CA HIS A 367 -2.34 -0.28 26.94
C HIS A 367 -3.60 0.07 27.73
N VAL A 368 -3.43 0.35 29.02
CA VAL A 368 -4.51 0.50 29.99
C VAL A 368 -4.94 1.96 30.11
N CYS A 369 -4.02 2.84 30.46
CA CYS A 369 -4.25 4.28 30.59
C CYS A 369 -2.93 5.07 30.53
N ASP A 370 -3.07 6.38 30.28
CA ASP A 370 -2.03 7.39 30.40
C ASP A 370 -2.38 8.39 31.49
N LEU A 371 -1.38 8.86 32.22
CA LEU A 371 -1.54 9.94 33.19
C LEU A 371 -0.29 10.82 33.27
N THR A 372 -0.47 12.06 33.70
CA THR A 372 0.63 12.96 34.04
C THR A 372 0.59 13.25 35.53
N VAL A 373 1.74 13.18 36.19
CA VAL A 373 1.92 13.56 37.60
C VAL A 373 2.72 14.86 37.68
N ASP A 374 2.23 15.83 38.45
CA ASP A 374 2.93 17.10 38.69
C ASP A 374 4.25 16.87 39.46
N PRO A 375 5.39 17.47 39.05
CA PRO A 375 6.68 17.34 39.74
C PRO A 375 6.73 17.94 41.15
N SER A 376 5.80 18.81 41.51
CA SER A 376 5.95 19.72 42.66
C SER A 376 5.75 19.09 44.04
N ASP A 377 5.48 17.79 44.14
CA ASP A 377 5.04 17.15 45.38
C ASP A 377 6.07 16.21 46.01
N THR A 378 6.04 16.16 47.34
CA THR A 378 6.78 15.29 48.25
C THR A 378 6.09 13.98 48.58
N SER A 379 4.80 13.87 48.28
CA SER A 379 3.98 12.72 48.60
C SER A 379 4.11 11.63 47.53
N ALA A 380 4.45 10.40 47.93
CA ALA A 380 4.50 9.27 47.02
C ALA A 380 3.11 9.00 46.43
N GLN A 381 3.02 8.85 45.10
CA GLN A 381 1.76 8.56 44.41
C GLN A 381 1.68 7.04 44.14
N PRO A 382 0.80 6.28 44.83
CA PRO A 382 0.66 4.85 44.63
C PRO A 382 -0.23 4.57 43.42
N LEU A 383 0.37 4.25 42.27
CA LEU A 383 -0.34 3.83 41.07
C LEU A 383 -0.62 2.33 41.17
N THR A 384 -1.89 1.99 41.36
CA THR A 384 -2.32 0.61 41.62
C THR A 384 -3.11 0.07 40.44
N ILE A 385 -2.67 -1.06 39.90
CA ILE A 385 -3.44 -1.89 38.96
C ILE A 385 -3.86 -3.16 39.70
N GLY A 386 -5.13 -3.22 40.07
CA GLY A 386 -5.77 -4.41 40.59
C GLY A 386 -5.82 -5.49 39.51
N THR A 387 -5.24 -6.64 39.83
CA THR A 387 -5.25 -7.86 39.04
C THR A 387 -5.97 -8.92 39.85
N THR A 388 -6.93 -9.60 39.26
CA THR A 388 -7.74 -10.58 40.00
C THR A 388 -7.01 -11.89 40.28
N ILE A 389 -5.82 -12.06 39.70
CA ILE A 389 -4.91 -13.17 39.92
C ILE A 389 -3.59 -12.59 40.45
N ALA A 390 -3.00 -13.26 41.43
CA ALA A 390 -1.67 -12.91 41.94
C ALA A 390 -0.57 -13.28 40.92
N GLY A 391 0.53 -12.52 40.91
CA GLY A 391 1.66 -12.77 40.01
C GLY A 391 1.49 -12.24 38.58
N VAL A 392 0.43 -11.48 38.29
CA VAL A 392 0.25 -10.85 36.97
C VAL A 392 1.23 -9.67 36.84
N PRO A 393 2.15 -9.68 35.86
CA PRO A 393 3.08 -8.57 35.65
C PRO A 393 2.34 -7.39 35.04
N VAL A 394 2.61 -6.16 35.50
CA VAL A 394 2.14 -4.91 34.89
C VAL A 394 3.36 -4.08 34.54
N VAL A 395 3.39 -3.51 33.34
CA VAL A 395 4.50 -2.66 32.87
C VAL A 395 4.09 -1.20 32.99
N PHE A 396 4.88 -0.44 33.74
CA PHE A 396 4.75 1.00 33.85
C PHE A 396 5.86 1.65 33.04
N GLU A 397 5.51 2.48 32.05
CA GLU A 397 6.43 3.32 31.30
C GLU A 397 6.39 4.73 31.88
N VAL A 398 7.45 5.14 32.58
CA VAL A 398 7.59 6.47 33.20
C VAL A 398 8.62 7.26 32.41
N ASP A 399 8.19 8.31 31.71
CA ASP A 399 9.04 9.14 30.84
C ASP A 399 9.91 8.31 29.86
N GLY A 400 9.32 7.25 29.31
CA GLY A 400 9.97 6.32 28.38
C GLY A 400 10.77 5.19 29.04
N VAL A 401 10.90 5.17 30.37
CA VAL A 401 11.56 4.09 31.12
C VAL A 401 10.53 3.05 31.56
N ARG A 402 10.69 1.81 31.10
CA ARG A 402 9.76 0.70 31.38
C ARG A 402 10.18 -0.10 32.60
N THR A 403 9.27 -0.23 33.56
CA THR A 403 9.43 -1.01 34.79
C THR A 403 8.30 -2.04 34.88
N GLU A 404 8.65 -3.31 34.97
CA GLU A 404 7.69 -4.39 35.23
C GLU A 404 7.52 -4.55 36.74
N VAL A 405 6.29 -4.45 37.22
CA VAL A 405 5.90 -4.68 38.60
C VAL A 405 5.01 -5.91 38.64
N VAL A 406 5.43 -6.92 39.40
CA VAL A 406 4.64 -8.13 39.64
C VAL A 406 3.99 -8.00 41.01
N SER A 407 2.73 -8.40 41.15
CA SER A 407 2.10 -8.39 42.45
C SER A 407 2.81 -9.37 43.41
N ALA A 408 3.32 -8.85 44.53
CA ALA A 408 4.08 -9.62 45.51
C ALA A 408 3.16 -10.48 46.40
N GLY A 409 2.43 -11.42 45.78
CA GLY A 409 1.45 -12.29 46.44
C GLY A 409 0.06 -11.67 46.65
N GLY A 410 -0.13 -10.40 46.29
CA GLY A 410 -1.43 -9.71 46.32
C GLY A 410 -2.17 -9.69 44.98
N MET A 411 -3.40 -9.20 44.98
CA MET A 411 -4.23 -8.96 43.79
C MET A 411 -4.00 -7.56 43.17
N ALA A 412 -2.81 -6.99 43.31
CA ALA A 412 -2.50 -5.68 42.77
C ALA A 412 -1.00 -5.48 42.49
N ALA A 413 -0.69 -4.92 41.33
CA ALA A 413 0.63 -4.36 41.02
C ALA A 413 0.65 -2.88 41.40
N VAL A 414 1.60 -2.47 42.24
CA VAL A 414 1.67 -1.09 42.77
C VAL A 414 3.02 -0.48 42.42
N LEU A 415 3.01 0.61 41.66
CA LEU A 415 4.17 1.47 41.46
C LEU A 415 4.04 2.70 42.37
N ASN A 416 4.99 2.88 43.29
CA ASN A 416 5.09 4.11 44.07
C ASN A 416 6.00 5.09 43.34
N LEU A 417 5.44 6.18 42.83
CA LEU A 417 6.23 7.26 42.25
C LEU A 417 6.73 8.19 43.37
N SER A 418 8.02 8.09 43.67
CA SER A 418 8.75 9.02 44.56
C SER A 418 9.31 10.21 43.77
N GLN A 419 9.47 11.36 44.43
CA GLN A 419 9.73 12.70 43.87
C GLN A 419 10.70 12.87 42.68
N ALA A 420 10.49 14.03 42.02
CA ALA A 420 11.44 14.90 41.31
C ALA A 420 11.58 14.78 39.79
N THR A 421 10.47 14.63 39.05
CA THR A 421 10.27 15.21 37.68
C THR A 421 8.82 15.01 37.25
N PRO A 422 8.26 15.86 36.35
CA PRO A 422 6.94 15.59 35.78
C PRO A 422 7.01 14.23 35.12
N ALA A 423 6.15 13.32 35.55
CA ALA A 423 6.15 11.95 35.05
C ALA A 423 4.98 11.76 34.11
N ASN A 424 5.27 11.51 32.83
CA ASN A 424 4.31 10.93 31.92
C ASN A 424 4.34 9.42 32.12
N VAL A 425 3.23 8.88 32.61
CA VAL A 425 3.12 7.46 32.94
C VAL A 425 2.15 6.81 31.97
N ARG A 426 2.62 5.79 31.26
CA ARG A 426 1.76 4.85 30.53
C ARG A 426 1.75 3.52 31.23
N ILE A 427 0.57 2.93 31.35
CA ILE A 427 0.40 1.64 32.03
C ILE A 427 -0.01 0.58 31.02
N PHE A 428 0.70 -0.54 31.00
CA PHE A 428 0.41 -1.69 30.15
C PHE A 428 0.20 -2.93 31.02
N ALA A 429 -0.81 -3.74 30.69
CA ALA A 429 -1.10 -4.98 31.39
C ALA A 429 -1.34 -6.11 30.37
N PRO A 430 -1.09 -7.39 30.71
CA PRO A 430 -1.10 -8.47 29.74
C PRO A 430 -2.44 -8.57 29.00
N ALA A 431 -2.42 -8.55 27.67
CA ALA A 431 -3.64 -8.49 26.87
C ALA A 431 -4.51 -9.75 27.05
N ASP A 432 -3.88 -10.89 27.31
CA ASP A 432 -4.53 -12.17 27.59
C ASP A 432 -5.26 -12.19 28.94
N HIS A 433 -4.75 -11.50 29.98
CA HIS A 433 -5.45 -11.41 31.27
C HIS A 433 -6.68 -10.50 31.23
N ALA A 434 -6.66 -9.45 30.39
CA ALA A 434 -7.82 -8.57 30.19
C ALA A 434 -9.04 -9.33 29.63
N ARG A 435 -8.80 -10.52 29.07
CA ARG A 435 -9.84 -11.34 28.45
C ARG A 435 -10.86 -11.86 29.45
N ASP A 436 -10.38 -12.33 30.58
CA ASP A 436 -11.21 -13.02 31.56
C ASP A 436 -11.82 -12.04 32.56
N GLN A 437 -11.04 -11.03 33.00
CA GLN A 437 -11.45 -10.04 33.98
C GLN A 437 -10.76 -8.70 33.72
N GLY A 438 -11.53 -7.60 33.68
CA GLY A 438 -10.97 -6.28 33.39
C GLY A 438 -10.17 -5.69 34.56
N TYR A 439 -9.15 -4.89 34.25
CA TYR A 439 -8.23 -4.28 35.21
C TYR A 439 -8.86 -3.17 36.03
N GLN A 440 -8.38 -2.99 37.27
CA GLN A 440 -8.85 -1.94 38.17
C GLN A 440 -7.74 -0.93 38.40
N PHE A 441 -7.86 0.26 37.82
CA PHE A 441 -6.90 1.33 38.08
C PHE A 441 -7.34 2.15 39.29
N SER A 442 -6.40 2.40 40.21
CA SER A 442 -6.63 3.35 41.30
C SER A 442 -5.38 4.12 41.73
N CYS A 443 -5.61 5.35 42.16
CA CYS A 443 -4.65 6.16 42.90
C CYS A 443 -5.45 6.98 43.93
N ASN A 444 -5.33 6.60 45.20
CA ASN A 444 -6.16 7.17 46.26
C ASN A 444 -5.27 7.90 47.26
N MET A 445 -5.42 9.22 47.28
CA MET A 445 -4.67 10.11 48.14
C MET A 445 -5.60 10.84 49.10
N GLY A 446 -5.05 11.33 50.22
CA GLY A 446 -5.75 12.31 51.05
C GLY A 446 -6.08 13.57 50.24
N ALA A 447 -7.11 14.31 50.66
CA ALA A 447 -7.49 15.56 49.99
C ALA A 447 -6.29 16.51 49.90
N GLY A 448 -6.02 17.04 48.69
CA GLY A 448 -4.89 17.93 48.43
C GLY A 448 -3.52 17.25 48.36
N LEU A 449 -3.41 15.93 48.57
CA LEU A 449 -2.14 15.17 48.48
C LEU A 449 -1.95 14.47 47.13
N GLY A 450 -2.99 14.40 46.30
CA GLY A 450 -2.90 13.82 44.97
C GLY A 450 -2.42 14.83 43.92
N ARG A 451 -1.61 14.35 42.96
CA ARG A 451 -0.97 15.22 41.94
C ARG A 451 -1.06 14.73 40.50
N ILE A 452 -1.90 13.75 40.23
CA ILE A 452 -2.31 13.46 38.86
C ILE A 452 -2.98 14.72 38.29
N THR A 453 -2.43 15.26 37.21
CA THR A 453 -2.91 16.46 36.51
C THR A 453 -3.70 16.13 35.26
N SER A 454 -3.50 14.94 34.69
CA SER A 454 -4.24 14.45 33.54
C SER A 454 -4.46 12.93 33.67
N LEU A 455 -5.57 12.45 33.10
CA LEU A 455 -5.87 11.03 32.95
C LEU A 455 -6.50 10.82 31.58
N TRP A 456 -6.03 9.80 30.87
CA TRP A 456 -6.66 9.27 29.67
C TRP A 456 -6.82 7.75 29.80
N ASN A 457 -8.05 7.26 29.65
CA ASN A 457 -8.34 5.83 29.71
C ASN A 457 -8.34 5.26 28.30
N ASN A 458 -7.62 4.16 28.06
CA ASN A 458 -7.66 3.50 26.76
C ASN A 458 -8.96 2.68 26.67
N PRO A 459 -9.86 2.96 25.69
CA PRO A 459 -11.11 2.22 25.53
C PRO A 459 -10.92 0.73 25.24
N LEU A 460 -9.73 0.33 24.76
CA LEU A 460 -9.40 -1.06 24.41
C LEU A 460 -8.54 -1.74 25.49
N GLY A 461 -8.15 -1.00 26.54
CA GLY A 461 -7.26 -1.47 27.61
C GLY A 461 -7.88 -2.44 28.61
N GLY A 462 -9.17 -2.76 28.47
CA GLY A 462 -9.87 -3.70 29.36
C GLY A 462 -10.02 -3.19 30.80
N LEU A 463 -10.09 -1.87 31.02
CA LEU A 463 -10.36 -1.28 32.34
C LEU A 463 -11.79 -1.55 32.79
N SER A 464 -11.95 -2.26 33.91
CA SER A 464 -13.25 -2.47 34.58
C SER A 464 -13.52 -1.45 35.68
N GLN A 465 -12.49 -0.81 36.23
CA GLN A 465 -12.64 0.20 37.28
C GLN A 465 -11.61 1.31 37.17
N VAL A 466 -12.05 2.54 37.44
CA VAL A 466 -11.20 3.71 37.68
C VAL A 466 -11.59 4.30 39.03
N PHE A 467 -10.62 4.48 39.93
CA PHE A 467 -10.82 5.15 41.20
C PHE A 467 -9.68 6.13 41.52
N LEU A 468 -9.98 7.42 41.43
CA LEU A 468 -9.09 8.51 41.83
C LEU A 468 -9.67 9.28 43.02
N ALA A 469 -8.83 9.59 44.00
CA ALA A 469 -9.22 10.40 45.15
C ALA A 469 -8.12 11.40 45.56
N GLY A 470 -8.52 12.65 45.88
CA GLY A 470 -7.63 13.65 46.47
C GLY A 470 -6.72 14.39 45.48
N HIS A 471 -6.98 14.30 44.17
CA HIS A 471 -6.17 14.92 43.11
C HIS A 471 -6.75 16.28 42.69
N GLU A 472 -6.36 17.36 43.38
CA GLU A 472 -7.00 18.67 43.18
C GLU A 472 -6.68 19.32 41.83
N GLN A 473 -5.52 18.99 41.26
CA GLN A 473 -5.05 19.54 39.98
C GLN A 473 -5.46 18.68 38.77
N LEU A 474 -6.29 17.64 38.95
CA LEU A 474 -6.72 16.75 37.87
C LEU A 474 -7.59 17.50 36.87
N ARG A 475 -7.04 17.78 35.69
CA ARG A 475 -7.71 18.34 34.52
C ARG A 475 -8.10 17.18 33.60
N HIS A 476 -9.21 16.54 33.91
CA HIS A 476 -9.74 15.42 33.15
C HIS A 476 -11.16 15.74 32.68
N SER A 477 -11.43 15.53 31.40
CA SER A 477 -12.80 15.59 30.87
C SER A 477 -13.46 14.21 30.95
N VAL A 478 -14.60 14.15 31.62
CA VAL A 478 -15.44 12.97 31.74
C VAL A 478 -16.22 12.79 30.43
N GLU A 479 -15.70 11.97 29.52
CA GLU A 479 -16.32 11.67 28.22
C GLU A 479 -16.67 10.17 28.11
N PRO A 480 -17.91 9.75 28.44
CA PRO A 480 -18.30 8.32 28.46
C PRO A 480 -18.08 7.57 27.15
N LYS A 481 -18.10 8.28 26.03
CA LYS A 481 -17.82 7.73 24.70
C LYS A 481 -16.44 7.10 24.58
N SER A 482 -15.47 7.61 25.33
CA SER A 482 -14.09 7.15 25.33
C SER A 482 -13.84 5.99 26.31
N TRP A 483 -14.85 5.57 27.10
CA TRP A 483 -14.67 4.53 28.10
C TRP A 483 -14.69 3.13 27.49
N PRO A 484 -14.04 2.15 28.15
CA PRO A 484 -14.14 0.74 27.74
C PRO A 484 -15.58 0.25 27.68
N ARG A 485 -15.95 -0.32 26.53
CA ARG A 485 -17.28 -0.87 26.26
C ARG A 485 -17.19 -2.37 26.02
N PRO A 486 -18.23 -3.13 26.41
CA PRO A 486 -18.38 -4.49 25.92
C PRO A 486 -18.54 -4.45 24.39
N ASP A 487 -17.78 -5.27 23.66
CA ASP A 487 -17.97 -5.42 22.22
C ASP A 487 -19.32 -6.09 21.97
N PRO A 488 -20.29 -5.40 21.34
CA PRO A 488 -21.63 -5.97 21.12
C PRO A 488 -21.62 -7.19 20.20
N ASN A 489 -20.57 -7.38 19.40
CA ASN A 489 -20.43 -8.49 18.47
C ASN A 489 -19.65 -9.68 19.07
N ASN A 490 -19.12 -9.53 20.28
CA ASN A 490 -18.36 -10.58 20.95
C ASN A 490 -18.93 -10.84 22.36
N PRO A 491 -19.81 -11.84 22.54
CA PRO A 491 -20.42 -12.14 23.84
C PRO A 491 -19.41 -12.55 24.92
N VAL A 492 -18.18 -12.93 24.55
CA VAL A 492 -17.07 -13.21 25.48
C VAL A 492 -16.45 -11.91 26.02
N VAL A 493 -16.67 -10.78 25.34
CA VAL A 493 -16.21 -9.43 25.71
C VAL A 493 -17.29 -8.68 26.51
N ALA A 494 -18.46 -9.28 26.74
CA ALA A 494 -19.56 -8.66 27.51
C ALA A 494 -19.15 -8.20 28.93
N ASN A 495 -18.10 -8.80 29.51
CA ASN A 495 -17.55 -8.45 30.81
C ASN A 495 -16.43 -7.39 30.80
N ARG A 496 -15.98 -6.92 29.63
CA ARG A 496 -14.82 -6.00 29.48
C ARG A 496 -15.18 -4.51 29.52
N GLY A 497 -16.45 -4.18 29.74
CA GLY A 497 -16.83 -2.79 29.93
C GLY A 497 -16.47 -2.25 31.31
N LEU A 498 -16.33 -0.93 31.40
CA LEU A 498 -16.16 -0.22 32.65
C LEU A 498 -17.38 -0.45 33.55
N LYS A 499 -17.13 -0.90 34.79
CA LYS A 499 -18.14 -1.22 35.81
C LYS A 499 -18.21 -0.17 36.91
N THR A 500 -17.07 0.44 37.24
CA THR A 500 -16.95 1.42 38.31
C THR A 500 -16.14 2.64 37.88
N TYR A 501 -16.68 3.84 38.08
CA TYR A 501 -15.99 5.09 37.78
C TYR A 501 -16.09 6.07 38.94
N ARG A 502 -14.96 6.37 39.60
CA ARG A 502 -14.94 7.18 40.82
C ARG A 502 -13.86 8.25 40.71
N ILE A 503 -14.26 9.52 40.77
CA ILE A 503 -13.33 10.65 40.82
C ILE A 503 -13.74 11.61 41.95
N ASN A 504 -13.04 11.53 43.08
CA ASN A 504 -13.42 12.22 44.30
C ASN A 504 -12.36 13.27 44.71
N GLY A 505 -12.79 14.46 45.09
CA GLY A 505 -11.88 15.54 45.51
C GLY A 505 -11.03 16.14 44.38
N SER A 506 -11.61 16.30 43.19
CA SER A 506 -10.93 16.82 41.99
C SER A 506 -11.72 17.98 41.36
N PRO A 507 -11.52 19.23 41.83
CA PRO A 507 -12.34 20.39 41.48
C PRO A 507 -12.17 20.88 40.04
N LEU A 508 -11.12 20.46 39.34
CA LEU A 508 -10.81 20.87 37.96
C LEU A 508 -11.30 19.88 36.89
N VAL A 509 -12.03 18.83 37.28
CA VAL A 509 -12.65 17.88 36.35
C VAL A 509 -13.76 18.57 35.57
N THR A 510 -13.79 18.33 34.27
CA THR A 510 -14.79 18.87 33.34
C THR A 510 -15.65 17.74 32.77
N PHE A 511 -16.75 18.09 32.09
CA PHE A 511 -17.70 17.16 31.48
C PHE A 511 -17.89 17.51 30.01
N ASP A 512 -16.78 17.75 29.32
CA ASP A 512 -16.80 18.21 27.93
C ASP A 512 -17.29 17.04 27.06
N ARG A 513 -18.35 17.26 26.26
CA ARG A 513 -19.00 16.23 25.41
C ARG A 513 -19.57 15.03 26.16
N PHE A 514 -19.97 15.22 27.41
CA PHE A 514 -20.66 14.17 28.16
C PHE A 514 -22.01 13.85 27.51
N GLU A 515 -22.20 12.61 27.05
CA GLU A 515 -23.50 12.09 26.60
C GLU A 515 -23.92 10.92 27.50
N ALA A 516 -25.10 11.01 28.11
CA ALA A 516 -25.54 9.97 29.06
C ALA A 516 -25.81 8.62 28.37
N GLN A 517 -26.35 8.63 27.16
CA GLN A 517 -26.54 7.44 26.33
C GLN A 517 -25.22 6.72 25.99
N ASP A 518 -24.09 7.41 26.11
CA ASP A 518 -22.76 6.88 25.87
C ASP A 518 -22.13 6.22 27.10
N ILE A 519 -22.81 6.25 28.26
CA ILE A 519 -22.36 5.51 29.44
C ILE A 519 -22.37 4.00 29.10
N PRO A 520 -21.27 3.24 29.31
CA PRO A 520 -21.25 1.81 29.05
C PRO A 520 -22.35 1.09 29.83
N SER A 521 -23.07 0.16 29.19
CA SER A 521 -24.18 -0.60 29.81
C SER A 521 -23.74 -1.44 31.02
N THR A 522 -22.46 -1.76 31.12
CA THR A 522 -21.84 -2.49 32.23
C THR A 522 -21.58 -1.64 33.47
N LEU A 523 -21.66 -0.31 33.35
CA LEU A 523 -21.37 0.59 34.46
C LEU A 523 -22.47 0.51 35.51
N THR A 524 -22.12 0.11 36.73
CA THR A 524 -23.05 -0.06 37.85
C THR A 524 -22.81 0.92 38.98
N TYR A 525 -21.63 1.56 39.05
CA TYR A 525 -21.28 2.48 40.13
C TYR A 525 -20.51 3.69 39.59
N MET A 526 -20.98 4.90 39.89
CA MET A 526 -20.37 6.16 39.46
C MET A 526 -20.35 7.18 40.61
N THR A 527 -19.19 7.71 40.99
CA THR A 527 -19.11 8.71 42.08
C THR A 527 -18.27 9.92 41.73
N PHE A 528 -18.78 11.09 42.10
CA PHE A 528 -18.06 12.37 42.05
C PHE A 528 -18.28 13.11 43.38
N THR A 529 -17.52 12.77 44.41
CA THR A 529 -17.71 13.32 45.77
C THR A 529 -16.59 14.27 46.19
N GLY A 530 -16.71 14.86 47.39
CA GLY A 530 -15.77 15.87 47.87
C GLY A 530 -15.90 17.20 47.13
N THR A 531 -14.77 17.73 46.65
CA THR A 531 -14.70 19.01 45.93
C THR A 531 -14.94 18.89 44.41
N THR A 532 -15.22 17.70 43.87
CA THR A 532 -15.49 17.51 42.43
C THR A 532 -16.85 18.11 42.06
N PRO A 533 -16.92 19.19 41.24
CA PRO A 533 -18.19 19.79 40.85
C PRO A 533 -18.86 18.96 39.76
N VAL A 534 -20.16 18.69 39.90
CA VAL A 534 -20.98 18.07 38.83
C VAL A 534 -22.15 18.99 38.50
N PRO A 535 -22.24 19.53 37.27
CA PRO A 535 -23.36 20.37 36.85
C PRO A 535 -24.70 19.63 36.98
N GLN A 536 -25.78 20.36 37.31
CA GLN A 536 -27.09 19.74 37.54
C GLN A 536 -27.57 18.96 36.31
N GLN A 537 -27.35 19.51 35.12
CA GLN A 537 -27.81 18.89 33.87
C GLN A 537 -27.11 17.55 33.61
N ILE A 538 -25.85 17.40 34.05
CA ILE A 538 -25.13 16.13 34.00
C ILE A 538 -25.72 15.13 35.01
N ARG A 539 -26.02 15.59 36.24
CA ARG A 539 -26.69 14.74 37.26
C ARG A 539 -28.04 14.23 36.76
N ASP A 540 -28.84 15.11 36.17
CA ASP A 540 -30.15 14.77 35.61
C ASP A 540 -30.00 13.78 34.44
N ALA A 541 -29.03 14.00 33.54
CA ALA A 541 -28.77 13.11 32.42
C ALA A 541 -28.33 11.71 32.87
N ILE A 542 -27.44 11.60 33.87
CA ILE A 542 -27.06 10.31 34.47
C ILE A 542 -28.25 9.63 35.13
N THR A 543 -29.10 10.39 35.83
CA THR A 543 -30.31 9.87 36.48
C THR A 543 -31.30 9.32 35.46
N ALA A 544 -31.54 10.05 34.36
CA ALA A 544 -32.41 9.63 33.28
C ALA A 544 -31.90 8.36 32.59
N GLU A 545 -30.59 8.27 32.32
CA GLU A 545 -29.98 7.06 31.76
C GLU A 545 -30.05 5.88 32.74
N SER A 546 -29.79 6.11 34.04
CA SER A 546 -29.93 5.09 35.08
C SER A 546 -31.35 4.51 35.12
N ALA A 547 -32.37 5.35 34.97
CA ALA A 547 -33.77 4.94 34.93
C ALA A 547 -34.16 4.14 33.67
N ARG A 548 -33.42 4.30 32.55
CA ARG A 548 -33.63 3.50 31.32
C ARG A 548 -33.07 2.08 31.40
N ARG A 549 -32.16 1.80 32.34
CA ARG A 549 -31.44 0.53 32.43
C ARG A 549 -32.16 -0.52 33.25
N VAL A 550 -31.92 -1.80 32.92
CA VAL A 550 -32.36 -2.93 33.74
C VAL A 550 -31.62 -2.96 35.08
N THR A 551 -30.34 -2.58 35.10
CA THR A 551 -29.55 -2.40 36.33
C THR A 551 -29.24 -0.92 36.49
N ALA A 552 -29.81 -0.30 37.52
CA ALA A 552 -29.60 1.11 37.80
C ALA A 552 -28.12 1.39 38.12
N ILE A 553 -27.64 2.56 37.68
CA ILE A 553 -26.33 3.09 38.07
C ILE A 553 -26.48 3.67 39.49
N VAL A 554 -25.70 3.15 40.43
CA VAL A 554 -25.58 3.75 41.76
C VAL A 554 -24.70 4.99 41.64
N THR A 555 -25.26 6.15 42.01
CA THR A 555 -24.58 7.44 41.90
C THR A 555 -24.42 8.11 43.25
N GLU A 556 -23.24 8.69 43.50
CA GLU A 556 -22.99 9.57 44.64
C GLU A 556 -22.33 10.86 44.16
N PHE A 557 -22.95 12.00 44.45
CA PHE A 557 -22.44 13.32 44.06
C PHE A 557 -22.16 14.18 45.31
N GLY A 558 -21.06 14.94 45.28
CA GLY A 558 -20.71 15.89 46.34
C GLY A 558 -21.66 17.09 46.41
N ALA A 559 -21.64 17.79 47.54
CA ALA A 559 -22.44 19.00 47.77
C ALA A 559 -21.93 20.25 47.01
N ALA A 560 -20.70 20.20 46.47
CA ALA A 560 -20.12 21.27 45.66
C ALA A 560 -20.86 21.39 44.32
N PHE A 561 -21.64 22.46 44.18
CA PHE A 561 -22.42 22.80 42.98
C PHE A 561 -21.78 24.01 42.28
N VAL A 562 -21.60 23.93 40.96
CA VAL A 562 -21.18 25.07 40.13
C VAL A 562 -22.33 25.35 39.15
N PRO A 563 -23.05 26.48 39.30
CA PRO A 563 -24.24 26.74 38.50
C PRO A 563 -24.00 26.84 36.99
N TYR A 564 -22.87 27.38 36.50
CA TYR A 564 -22.74 27.79 35.09
C TYR A 564 -21.29 27.91 34.56
N LEU A 565 -20.46 26.87 34.64
CA LEU A 565 -19.16 26.85 33.95
C LEU A 565 -18.97 25.54 33.17
N THR A 566 -19.63 25.43 32.03
CA THR A 566 -19.34 24.40 31.02
C THR A 566 -18.99 25.09 29.71
N ARG A 567 -17.71 25.06 29.33
CA ARG A 567 -17.28 25.28 27.95
C ARG A 567 -17.81 24.08 27.15
N GLU A 568 -18.69 24.31 26.18
CA GLU A 568 -19.26 23.28 25.29
C GLU A 568 -20.25 22.30 25.94
N VAL A 569 -21.42 22.80 26.37
CA VAL A 569 -22.63 21.96 26.31
C VAL A 569 -23.13 21.99 24.88
N ASN A 570 -23.22 20.82 24.27
CA ASN A 570 -23.79 20.63 22.94
C ASN A 570 -25.26 21.09 22.97
N ALA A 571 -25.65 22.04 22.11
CA ALA A 571 -27.02 22.53 22.02
C ALA A 571 -28.00 21.41 21.60
N ALA A 572 -27.51 20.27 21.09
CA ALA A 572 -28.33 19.07 20.90
C ALA A 572 -28.91 18.49 22.21
N MET A 573 -28.38 18.88 23.38
CA MET A 573 -28.85 18.40 24.70
C MET A 573 -30.06 19.18 25.25
N PHE A 574 -30.38 20.34 24.69
CA PHE A 574 -31.64 21.03 24.95
C PHE A 574 -32.27 21.21 23.60
N GLY A 575 -33.36 20.49 23.30
CA GLY A 575 -34.04 20.58 22.02
C GLY A 575 -34.36 22.03 21.61
N PHE A 576 -33.39 22.73 21.02
CA PHE A 576 -33.61 23.85 20.15
C PHE A 576 -33.98 23.24 18.81
N SER A 577 -35.14 22.61 18.80
CA SER A 577 -35.96 22.49 17.61
C SER A 577 -36.32 23.93 17.26
N ALA A 578 -35.45 24.58 16.48
CA ALA A 578 -35.94 25.68 15.68
C ALA A 578 -36.94 25.04 14.71
N THR A 579 -38.22 25.30 14.92
CA THR A 579 -39.24 24.88 13.97
C THR A 579 -38.89 25.56 12.64
N PHE A 580 -38.33 24.79 11.71
CA PHE A 580 -37.87 25.29 10.43
C PHE A 580 -39.07 25.82 9.64
N GLY A 581 -39.01 27.10 9.26
CA GLY A 581 -40.06 27.79 8.54
C GLY A 581 -39.85 27.70 7.02
N THR A 582 -40.09 28.82 6.33
CA THR A 582 -39.86 28.94 4.89
C THR A 582 -38.37 28.84 4.52
N ALA A 583 -38.08 28.59 3.24
CA ALA A 583 -36.70 28.49 2.73
C ALA A 583 -35.80 29.69 3.08
N ALA A 584 -36.37 30.91 3.13
CA ALA A 584 -35.65 32.11 3.54
C ALA A 584 -35.30 32.10 5.03
N SER A 585 -36.22 31.63 5.89
CA SER A 585 -35.99 31.54 7.33
C SER A 585 -34.91 30.52 7.68
N ASN A 586 -34.80 29.43 6.92
CA ASN A 586 -33.78 28.40 7.10
C ASN A 586 -32.37 28.89 6.75
N ALA A 587 -32.24 29.67 5.66
CA ALA A 587 -30.98 30.30 5.27
C ALA A 587 -30.49 31.31 6.32
N ALA A 588 -31.41 32.13 6.81
CA ALA A 588 -31.12 33.10 7.87
C ALA A 588 -30.72 32.41 9.18
N ALA A 589 -31.43 31.35 9.57
CA ALA A 589 -31.15 30.57 10.78
C ALA A 589 -29.77 29.90 10.71
N LEU A 590 -29.43 29.26 9.58
CA LEU A 590 -28.11 28.66 9.40
C LEU A 590 -27.00 29.72 9.43
N THR A 591 -27.18 30.84 8.73
CA THR A 591 -26.22 31.95 8.75
C THR A 591 -25.99 32.47 10.17
N ALA A 592 -27.08 32.69 10.92
CA ALA A 592 -27.01 33.12 12.32
C ALA A 592 -26.32 32.07 13.22
N ALA A 593 -26.59 30.78 13.01
CA ALA A 593 -25.96 29.70 13.77
C ALA A 593 -24.44 29.64 13.53
N ILE A 594 -23.99 29.77 12.28
CA ILE A 594 -22.56 29.82 11.92
C ILE A 594 -21.88 31.03 12.58
N THR A 595 -22.48 32.22 12.46
CA THR A 595 -21.96 33.44 13.08
C THR A 595 -21.90 33.30 14.61
N TYR A 596 -22.93 32.73 15.24
CA TYR A 596 -22.98 32.52 16.69
C TYR A 596 -21.98 31.47 17.18
N ALA A 597 -21.73 30.43 16.38
CA ALA A 597 -20.77 29.38 16.72
C ALA A 597 -19.34 29.92 16.84
N ALA A 598 -19.01 31.00 16.11
CA ALA A 598 -17.73 31.70 16.19
C ALA A 598 -16.52 30.76 16.07
N GLY A 599 -16.58 29.84 15.09
CA GLY A 599 -15.55 28.82 14.84
C GLY A 599 -15.72 27.49 15.56
N ARG A 600 -16.78 27.34 16.36
CA ARG A 600 -17.25 26.04 16.85
C ARG A 600 -18.05 25.30 15.77
N LYS A 601 -18.14 23.98 15.92
CA LYS A 601 -18.91 23.11 15.04
C LYS A 601 -20.42 23.31 15.24
N VAL A 602 -21.16 23.45 14.14
CA VAL A 602 -22.63 23.49 14.07
C VAL A 602 -23.11 22.14 13.55
N ILE A 603 -23.91 21.44 14.35
CA ILE A 603 -24.55 20.19 13.94
C ILE A 603 -25.99 20.52 13.53
N ILE A 604 -26.38 20.10 12.33
CA ILE A 604 -27.71 20.34 11.77
C ILE A 604 -28.37 18.98 11.58
N ASP A 605 -29.38 18.69 12.38
CA ASP A 605 -30.25 17.54 12.16
C ASP A 605 -31.30 17.91 11.10
N VAL A 606 -31.21 17.27 9.92
CA VAL A 606 -31.99 17.66 8.74
C VAL A 606 -33.18 16.70 8.58
N PRO A 607 -34.44 17.17 8.69
CA PRO A 607 -35.59 16.36 8.33
C PRO A 607 -35.60 16.07 6.81
N VAL A 608 -36.40 15.08 6.40
CA VAL A 608 -36.62 14.77 4.98
C VAL A 608 -37.20 16.01 4.26
N ASP A 609 -36.50 16.50 3.23
CA ASP A 609 -36.85 17.66 2.39
C ASP A 609 -36.73 19.06 3.04
N TRP A 610 -35.49 19.52 3.25
CA TRP A 610 -35.17 20.85 3.78
C TRP A 610 -34.95 21.88 2.67
N LEU A 611 -35.92 22.77 2.44
CA LEU A 611 -35.76 23.90 1.51
C LEU A 611 -34.98 25.04 2.18
N CYS A 612 -33.97 25.59 1.49
CA CYS A 612 -33.26 26.77 1.99
C CYS A 612 -32.79 27.63 0.80
N ALA A 613 -33.00 28.94 0.90
CA ALA A 613 -32.58 29.93 -0.09
C ALA A 613 -31.05 29.93 -0.27
N SER A 614 -30.58 30.58 -1.34
CA SER A 614 -29.14 30.82 -1.53
C SER A 614 -28.59 31.59 -0.33
N MET A 615 -27.40 31.21 0.13
CA MET A 615 -26.75 31.84 1.27
C MET A 615 -25.28 32.13 0.98
N THR A 616 -24.78 33.21 1.55
CA THR A 616 -23.37 33.62 1.42
C THR A 616 -22.79 33.84 2.81
N THR A 617 -21.71 33.14 3.11
CA THR A 617 -20.93 33.32 4.34
C THR A 617 -19.54 33.81 3.95
N THR A 618 -19.14 35.00 4.42
CA THR A 618 -17.85 35.61 4.08
C THR A 618 -17.01 35.85 5.33
N SER A 619 -15.70 35.61 5.22
CA SER A 619 -14.69 36.00 6.23
C SER A 619 -14.98 35.52 7.66
N GLN A 620 -15.46 34.28 7.78
CA GLN A 620 -15.75 33.66 9.07
C GLN A 620 -15.42 32.17 9.05
N HIS A 621 -15.18 31.60 10.23
CA HIS A 621 -15.05 30.15 10.37
C HIS A 621 -16.40 29.47 10.10
N VAL A 622 -16.39 28.46 9.23
CA VAL A 622 -17.52 27.60 8.93
C VAL A 622 -17.14 26.17 9.31
N ASP A 623 -17.82 25.59 10.29
CA ASP A 623 -17.64 24.17 10.64
C ASP A 623 -19.02 23.57 10.84
N VAL A 624 -19.55 22.91 9.81
CA VAL A 624 -20.94 22.45 9.75
C VAL A 624 -20.97 20.96 9.43
N GLU A 625 -21.74 20.21 10.20
CA GLU A 625 -22.06 18.81 9.94
C GLU A 625 -23.57 18.62 9.84
N PHE A 626 -24.01 18.10 8.71
CA PHE A 626 -25.38 17.70 8.48
C PHE A 626 -25.55 16.23 8.90
N VAL A 627 -26.53 15.97 9.76
CA VAL A 627 -26.90 14.63 10.25
C VAL A 627 -28.33 14.36 9.83
N GLY A 628 -28.63 13.11 9.46
CA GLY A 628 -29.97 12.68 9.06
C GLY A 628 -30.11 12.36 7.56
N PRO A 629 -31.26 11.78 7.15
CA PRO A 629 -31.51 11.37 5.76
C PRO A 629 -31.93 12.53 4.85
N GLY A 630 -32.11 13.74 5.41
CA GLY A 630 -32.65 14.91 4.73
C GLY A 630 -31.92 15.25 3.44
N ARG A 631 -32.70 15.49 2.38
CA ARG A 631 -32.23 16.05 1.11
C ARG A 631 -32.68 17.50 1.01
N ARG A 632 -31.84 18.36 0.43
CA ARG A 632 -32.18 19.77 0.21
C ARG A 632 -32.59 20.02 -1.23
N ASP A 633 -33.83 20.47 -1.47
CA ASP A 633 -34.27 20.93 -2.80
C ASP A 633 -33.78 22.37 -3.05
N SER A 634 -33.10 22.61 -4.18
CA SER A 634 -32.66 23.96 -4.59
C SER A 634 -33.66 24.60 -5.55
N THR A 635 -34.20 25.77 -5.20
CA THR A 635 -35.35 26.34 -5.93
C THR A 635 -35.04 27.32 -7.05
N THR A 636 -33.78 27.76 -7.33
CA THR A 636 -33.40 28.46 -8.61
C THR A 636 -31.98 29.02 -8.70
N THR A 637 -31.26 29.25 -7.60
CA THR A 637 -29.92 29.89 -7.61
C THR A 637 -28.96 29.15 -6.66
N GLY A 638 -27.64 29.28 -6.87
CA GLY A 638 -26.60 28.52 -6.15
C GLY A 638 -26.85 28.40 -4.64
N LEU A 639 -26.62 27.22 -4.09
CA LEU A 639 -27.08 26.83 -2.75
C LEU A 639 -26.38 27.62 -1.63
N TRP A 640 -25.06 27.67 -1.71
CA TRP A 640 -24.22 28.24 -0.67
C TRP A 640 -22.88 28.69 -1.25
N THR A 641 -22.54 29.94 -1.01
CA THR A 641 -21.21 30.49 -1.27
C THR A 641 -20.48 30.73 0.04
N ILE A 642 -19.38 30.02 0.27
CA ILE A 642 -18.46 30.20 1.39
C ILE A 642 -17.27 31.00 0.88
N GLY A 643 -17.33 32.31 1.00
CA GLY A 643 -16.31 33.23 0.50
C GLY A 643 -15.30 33.65 1.57
N ASN A 644 -14.14 34.10 1.12
CA ASN A 644 -13.14 34.78 1.92
C ASN A 644 -12.41 35.74 0.99
N ALA A 645 -11.84 36.80 1.55
CA ALA A 645 -11.10 37.80 0.79
C ALA A 645 -9.63 37.73 1.18
N TYR A 646 -8.76 37.91 0.19
CA TYR A 646 -7.37 38.22 0.48
C TYR A 646 -7.29 39.61 1.15
N ASP A 647 -6.41 39.76 2.13
CA ASP A 647 -6.15 41.02 2.80
C ASP A 647 -4.69 41.46 2.63
N ASN A 648 -4.36 42.66 3.13
CA ASN A 648 -3.02 43.22 3.10
C ASN A 648 -2.36 43.14 1.71
N ILE A 649 -3.05 43.60 0.68
CA ILE A 649 -2.52 43.62 -0.70
C ILE A 649 -1.42 44.70 -0.78
N GLN A 650 -0.21 44.30 -1.15
CA GLN A 650 0.94 45.20 -1.29
C GLN A 650 1.63 45.01 -2.64
N ALA A 651 2.13 46.11 -3.22
CA ALA A 651 3.00 46.03 -4.38
C ALA A 651 4.36 45.41 -4.00
N VAL A 652 4.93 44.63 -4.92
CA VAL A 652 6.28 44.06 -4.81
C VAL A 652 7.22 44.92 -5.64
N SER A 653 8.11 45.68 -4.97
CA SER A 653 9.05 46.59 -5.64
C SER A 653 10.30 45.90 -6.19
N ALA A 654 10.63 44.72 -5.66
CA ALA A 654 11.72 43.89 -6.16
C ALA A 654 11.45 42.41 -5.88
N LEU A 655 11.76 41.56 -6.87
CA LEU A 655 11.67 40.10 -6.80
C LEU A 655 13.05 39.50 -7.07
N THR A 656 13.63 38.80 -6.09
CA THR A 656 14.98 38.21 -6.23
C THR A 656 15.00 36.75 -5.77
N THR A 657 15.90 35.95 -6.33
CA THR A 657 16.17 34.59 -5.82
C THR A 657 17.36 34.66 -4.87
N VAL A 658 17.20 34.11 -3.67
CA VAL A 658 18.21 34.12 -2.62
C VAL A 658 18.40 32.72 -2.05
N ASN A 659 19.57 32.46 -1.46
CA ASN A 659 19.80 31.28 -0.65
C ASN A 659 19.58 31.67 0.82
N ILE A 660 18.62 31.06 1.49
CA ILE A 660 18.36 31.29 2.92
C ILE A 660 18.58 30.00 3.70
N ALA A 661 19.26 30.11 4.84
CA ALA A 661 19.42 29.00 5.79
C ALA A 661 18.20 28.96 6.72
N ILE A 662 17.31 27.99 6.52
CA ILE A 662 16.18 27.72 7.42
C ILE A 662 16.52 26.48 8.22
N GLN A 663 16.61 26.59 9.55
CA GLN A 663 16.94 25.47 10.44
C GLN A 663 18.21 24.69 10.03
N GLY A 664 19.21 25.41 9.50
CA GLY A 664 20.48 24.81 9.04
C GLY A 664 20.46 24.23 7.63
N VAL A 665 19.34 24.28 6.91
CA VAL A 665 19.25 23.86 5.50
C VAL A 665 19.21 25.09 4.59
N THR A 666 20.21 25.23 3.73
CA THR A 666 20.25 26.28 2.70
C THR A 666 19.25 25.94 1.60
N SER A 667 18.17 26.70 1.51
CA SER A 667 17.15 26.54 0.47
C SER A 667 17.13 27.76 -0.45
N ARG A 668 16.92 27.54 -1.75
CA ARG A 668 16.62 28.62 -2.69
C ARG A 668 15.21 29.13 -2.42
N ALA A 669 15.08 30.39 -2.05
CA ALA A 669 13.82 31.06 -1.80
C ALA A 669 13.65 32.28 -2.72
N THR A 670 12.41 32.65 -2.98
CA THR A 670 12.10 33.95 -3.59
C THR A 670 11.93 35.00 -2.49
N ALA A 671 12.74 36.06 -2.55
CA ALA A 671 12.62 37.25 -1.71
C ALA A 671 11.82 38.34 -2.44
N MET A 672 10.87 38.92 -1.73
CA MET A 672 9.94 39.96 -2.21
C MET A 672 10.07 41.20 -1.34
N ALA A 673 10.47 42.33 -1.93
CA ALA A 673 10.45 43.62 -1.25
C ALA A 673 9.03 44.21 -1.29
N VAL A 674 8.44 44.46 -0.12
CA VAL A 674 7.10 45.01 0.07
C VAL A 674 7.16 46.36 0.81
N ALA A 675 6.07 47.11 0.85
CA ALA A 675 6.06 48.42 1.52
C ALA A 675 6.12 48.30 3.07
N ASN A 676 5.49 47.28 3.63
CA ASN A 676 5.41 47.01 5.06
C ASN A 676 5.46 45.50 5.33
N GLY A 677 6.66 44.98 5.65
CA GLY A 677 6.84 43.56 5.98
C GLY A 677 6.22 43.16 7.31
N ALA A 678 6.04 44.10 8.24
CA ALA A 678 5.42 43.86 9.55
C ALA A 678 3.90 43.61 9.49
N ALA A 679 3.28 43.83 8.33
CA ALA A 679 1.87 43.47 8.11
C ALA A 679 1.65 41.94 7.96
N TYR A 680 2.73 41.17 7.86
CA TYR A 680 2.70 39.72 7.68
C TYR A 680 3.45 38.99 8.80
N ALA A 681 3.19 37.70 8.92
CA ALA A 681 3.87 36.80 9.85
C ALA A 681 4.48 35.59 9.12
N VAL A 682 5.54 35.02 9.70
CA VAL A 682 6.07 33.72 9.25
C VAL A 682 4.97 32.66 9.40
N GLY A 683 4.79 31.86 8.34
CA GLY A 683 3.72 30.88 8.24
C GLY A 683 2.43 31.43 7.60
N ASP A 684 2.31 32.72 7.32
CA ASP A 684 1.18 33.24 6.55
C ASP A 684 1.12 32.61 5.16
N VAL A 685 -0.11 32.34 4.71
CA VAL A 685 -0.39 31.82 3.37
C VAL A 685 -0.65 33.03 2.48
N MET A 686 0.08 33.10 1.38
CA MET A 686 0.14 34.26 0.52
C MET A 686 -0.14 33.85 -0.92
N ARG A 687 -0.60 34.81 -1.73
CA ARG A 687 -0.59 34.71 -3.18
C ARG A 687 0.17 35.89 -3.77
N ILE A 688 1.13 35.60 -4.65
CA ILE A 688 1.74 36.59 -5.53
C ILE A 688 0.94 36.64 -6.85
N VAL A 689 0.75 37.82 -7.41
CA VAL A 689 0.03 38.03 -8.68
C VAL A 689 0.76 39.03 -9.57
N SER A 690 0.56 38.91 -10.88
CA SER A 690 1.03 39.87 -11.90
C SER A 690 -0.10 40.29 -12.81
N ASP A 691 0.04 41.47 -13.42
CA ASP A 691 -0.80 41.82 -14.56
C ASP A 691 -0.31 41.19 -15.87
N ASP A 692 0.78 40.43 -15.86
CA ASP A 692 1.23 39.71 -17.07
C ASP A 692 0.28 38.56 -17.41
N VAL A 693 -0.06 38.43 -18.70
CA VAL A 693 -0.92 37.36 -19.21
C VAL A 693 -0.14 36.05 -19.27
N ASP A 694 -0.73 34.96 -18.80
CA ASP A 694 -0.15 33.62 -18.92
C ASP A 694 -0.24 33.16 -20.39
N PRO A 695 0.88 33.02 -21.12
CA PRO A 695 0.85 32.61 -22.53
C PRO A 695 0.41 31.16 -22.74
N ASP A 696 0.21 30.41 -21.66
CA ASP A 696 -0.27 29.02 -21.70
C ASP A 696 -1.77 28.89 -21.48
N CYS A 697 -2.47 30.00 -21.22
CA CYS A 697 -3.92 30.00 -21.27
C CYS A 697 -4.42 30.00 -22.72
N ARG A 698 -5.69 29.64 -22.91
CA ARG A 698 -6.30 29.60 -24.25
C ARG A 698 -6.30 30.99 -24.87
N VAL A 699 -5.95 31.07 -26.16
CA VAL A 699 -6.01 32.31 -26.94
C VAL A 699 -7.40 32.94 -26.81
N GLY A 700 -7.45 34.22 -26.41
CA GLY A 700 -8.69 34.96 -26.17
C GLY A 700 -9.10 35.05 -24.69
N TYR A 701 -8.48 34.26 -23.81
CA TYR A 701 -8.61 34.47 -22.37
C TYR A 701 -7.45 35.33 -21.88
N SER A 702 -7.74 36.33 -21.03
CA SER A 702 -6.70 37.13 -20.38
C SER A 702 -6.43 36.58 -18.98
N ALA A 703 -6.08 35.30 -18.90
CA ALA A 703 -5.64 34.71 -17.64
C ALA A 703 -4.29 35.32 -17.25
N ARG A 704 -4.10 35.62 -15.97
CA ARG A 704 -2.89 36.31 -15.49
C ARG A 704 -2.16 35.47 -14.47
N PHE A 705 -0.85 35.70 -14.33
CA PHE A 705 -0.02 34.93 -13.43
C PHE A 705 -0.41 35.13 -11.97
N GLY A 706 -0.43 34.02 -11.24
CA GLY A 706 -0.68 33.97 -9.80
C GLY A 706 -0.07 32.70 -9.21
N GLU A 707 0.47 32.80 -8.01
CA GLU A 707 1.09 31.65 -7.34
C GLU A 707 0.96 31.73 -5.82
N ASP A 708 0.53 30.62 -5.21
CA ASP A 708 0.42 30.49 -3.75
C ASP A 708 1.73 30.05 -3.10
N PHE A 709 2.08 30.69 -1.99
CA PHE A 709 3.25 30.35 -1.17
C PHE A 709 2.98 30.56 0.31
N VAL A 710 3.89 30.07 1.15
CA VAL A 710 3.90 30.34 2.60
C VAL A 710 5.11 31.21 2.91
N ILE A 711 4.96 32.18 3.84
CA ILE A 711 6.10 32.97 4.29
C ILE A 711 7.02 32.10 5.16
N SER A 712 8.25 31.91 4.72
CA SER A 712 9.27 31.16 5.47
C SER A 712 10.07 32.06 6.41
N HIS A 713 10.27 33.33 6.04
CA HIS A 713 11.06 34.29 6.80
C HIS A 713 10.62 35.73 6.48
N ILE A 714 10.90 36.67 7.40
CA ILE A 714 10.69 38.11 7.22
C ILE A 714 11.93 38.84 7.75
N SER A 715 12.51 39.72 6.94
CA SER A 715 13.62 40.58 7.33
C SER A 715 13.31 42.02 6.91
N GLY A 716 12.91 42.85 7.87
CA GLY A 716 12.44 44.21 7.60
C GLY A 716 11.23 44.20 6.66
N ASN A 717 11.38 44.87 5.51
CA ASN A 717 10.37 44.95 4.45
C ASN A 717 10.52 43.89 3.35
N THR A 718 11.29 42.84 3.60
CA THR A 718 11.45 41.72 2.68
C THR A 718 10.82 40.47 3.27
N ILE A 719 9.88 39.87 2.53
CA ILE A 719 9.28 38.57 2.85
C ILE A 719 9.87 37.48 1.94
N TYR A 720 9.99 36.26 2.47
CA TYR A 720 10.61 35.13 1.77
C TYR A 720 9.60 34.00 1.63
N ALA A 721 9.47 33.45 0.41
CA ALA A 721 8.61 32.29 0.16
C ALA A 721 9.26 30.98 0.65
N THR A 722 8.44 29.98 0.98
CA THR A 722 8.89 28.59 1.21
C THR A 722 9.24 27.96 -0.15
N GLY A 723 10.46 28.21 -0.62
CA GLY A 723 10.96 27.73 -1.90
C GLY A 723 10.99 28.81 -2.99
N ARG A 724 11.45 28.42 -4.18
CA ARG A 724 11.46 29.28 -5.37
C ARG A 724 10.08 29.25 -6.03
N LEU A 725 9.54 30.43 -6.28
CA LEU A 725 8.32 30.60 -7.09
C LEU A 725 8.57 30.13 -8.53
N GLU A 726 7.63 29.34 -9.06
CA GLU A 726 7.70 28.73 -10.39
C GLU A 726 7.70 29.80 -11.48
N PHE A 727 6.83 30.80 -11.36
CA PHE A 727 6.67 31.86 -12.37
C PHE A 727 7.57 33.07 -12.12
N PHE A 728 8.63 32.92 -11.30
CA PHE A 728 9.52 34.02 -10.91
C PHE A 728 9.96 34.89 -12.11
N SER A 729 10.30 34.28 -13.25
CA SER A 729 10.76 34.98 -14.45
C SER A 729 9.66 35.69 -15.25
N ASN A 730 8.40 35.47 -14.90
CA ASN A 730 7.23 35.94 -15.64
C ASN A 730 6.52 37.12 -14.96
N TYR A 731 6.86 37.41 -13.71
CA TYR A 731 6.35 38.57 -12.97
C TYR A 731 7.11 39.84 -13.41
N VAL A 732 6.49 40.67 -14.26
CA VAL A 732 7.09 41.90 -14.82
C VAL A 732 6.25 43.13 -14.49
N THR A 733 4.92 43.07 -14.65
CA THR A 733 4.03 44.23 -14.52
C THR A 733 3.09 44.12 -13.32
N ASN A 734 2.99 45.21 -12.54
CA ASN A 734 2.08 45.35 -11.39
C ASN A 734 2.08 44.14 -10.42
N ILE A 735 3.28 43.73 -10.02
CA ILE A 735 3.48 42.59 -9.14
C ILE A 735 2.95 42.93 -7.75
N ARG A 736 2.09 42.07 -7.21
CA ARG A 736 1.44 42.26 -5.91
C ARG A 736 1.47 40.98 -5.09
N VAL A 737 1.47 41.11 -3.78
CA VAL A 737 1.26 40.00 -2.84
C VAL A 737 0.08 40.31 -1.93
N ALA A 738 -0.68 39.29 -1.58
CA ALA A 738 -1.76 39.41 -0.62
C ALA A 738 -1.80 38.20 0.31
N ARG A 739 -2.26 38.40 1.54
CA ARG A 739 -2.39 37.36 2.54
C ARG A 739 -3.76 36.72 2.47
N LEU A 740 -3.82 35.41 2.64
CA LEU A 740 -5.05 34.66 2.79
C LEU A 740 -5.35 34.43 4.28
N PRO A 741 -6.41 35.04 4.85
CA PRO A 741 -6.83 34.77 6.21
C PRO A 741 -7.18 33.29 6.41
N LYS A 742 -6.67 32.68 7.48
CA LYS A 742 -6.84 31.25 7.79
C LYS A 742 -8.14 30.96 8.53
N TYR A 743 -9.28 31.19 7.87
CA TYR A 743 -10.57 30.73 8.39
C TYR A 743 -10.75 29.23 8.16
N LYS A 744 -11.20 28.53 9.20
CA LYS A 744 -11.56 27.11 9.12
C LYS A 744 -12.82 26.97 8.26
N VAL A 745 -12.79 26.11 7.25
CA VAL A 745 -13.97 25.68 6.50
C VAL A 745 -14.07 24.17 6.53
N SER A 746 -15.16 23.66 7.09
CA SER A 746 -15.49 22.24 7.20
C SER A 746 -16.99 22.09 6.95
N VAL A 747 -17.36 21.29 5.95
CA VAL A 747 -18.76 20.99 5.63
C VAL A 747 -18.89 19.50 5.42
N LYS A 748 -19.64 18.81 6.27
CA LYS A 748 -19.76 17.34 6.28
C LYS A 748 -21.19 16.87 6.15
N GLY A 749 -21.41 15.77 5.44
CA GLY A 749 -22.73 15.15 5.30
C GLY A 749 -23.75 15.96 4.48
N LEU A 750 -23.35 16.99 3.73
CA LEU A 750 -24.28 17.82 2.97
C LEU A 750 -24.89 17.01 1.82
N LYS A 751 -26.20 16.78 1.84
CA LYS A 751 -26.94 16.10 0.76
C LYS A 751 -27.87 17.05 0.02
N VAL A 752 -27.69 17.17 -1.29
CA VAL A 752 -28.47 18.09 -2.13
C VAL A 752 -29.26 17.32 -3.18
N LYS A 753 -30.54 17.60 -3.29
CA LYS A 753 -31.37 17.14 -4.40
C LYS A 753 -31.51 18.31 -5.38
N GLY A 754 -30.92 18.14 -6.55
CA GLY A 754 -30.84 19.18 -7.57
C GLY A 754 -32.18 19.42 -8.25
N GLY A 755 -32.48 20.70 -8.48
CA GLY A 755 -33.39 21.15 -9.52
C GLY A 755 -32.62 21.43 -10.83
N ARG A 756 -33.34 21.66 -11.94
CA ARG A 756 -32.76 22.02 -13.25
C ARG A 756 -32.18 23.45 -13.29
N THR A 757 -31.19 23.76 -12.45
CA THR A 757 -30.65 25.12 -12.33
C THR A 757 -29.21 25.23 -12.83
N ASN A 758 -28.91 26.33 -13.53
CA ASN A 758 -27.64 26.60 -14.22
C ASN A 758 -26.53 27.22 -13.33
N GLY A 759 -26.58 27.04 -12.01
CA GLY A 759 -25.52 27.51 -11.10
C GLY A 759 -24.99 26.40 -10.20
N GLY A 760 -23.70 26.45 -9.90
CA GLY A 760 -23.09 25.56 -8.93
C GLY A 760 -23.77 25.61 -7.58
N LEU A 761 -23.94 24.43 -6.97
CA LEU A 761 -24.67 24.30 -5.71
C LEU A 761 -23.82 24.87 -4.58
N LEU A 762 -22.58 24.40 -4.42
CA LEU A 762 -21.68 24.86 -3.38
C LEU A 762 -20.44 25.51 -4.01
N TYR A 763 -20.21 26.77 -3.68
CA TYR A 763 -19.00 27.51 -4.01
C TYR A 763 -18.17 27.70 -2.75
N VAL A 764 -16.90 27.30 -2.79
CA VAL A 764 -15.94 27.60 -1.72
C VAL A 764 -14.87 28.50 -2.32
N GLY A 765 -14.91 29.77 -1.94
CA GLY A 765 -13.92 30.78 -2.28
C GLY A 765 -12.58 30.51 -1.58
N PRO A 766 -11.62 31.45 -1.65
CA PRO A 766 -10.24 31.16 -1.30
C PRO A 766 -10.09 30.82 0.18
N HIS A 767 -9.78 29.58 0.49
CA HIS A 767 -9.55 29.13 1.87
C HIS A 767 -8.30 28.27 1.94
N TYR A 768 -7.62 28.32 3.08
CA TYR A 768 -6.53 27.42 3.39
C TYR A 768 -7.09 26.17 4.08
N ARG A 769 -6.88 25.01 3.47
CA ARG A 769 -7.30 23.70 3.94
C ARG A 769 -8.81 23.55 4.22
N PRO A 770 -9.71 23.99 3.31
CA PRO A 770 -11.12 23.63 3.45
C PRO A 770 -11.30 22.11 3.38
N ASP A 771 -12.25 21.57 4.14
CA ASP A 771 -12.57 20.15 4.16
C ASP A 771 -14.07 19.93 3.93
N VAL A 772 -14.45 19.59 2.69
CA VAL A 772 -15.85 19.57 2.25
C VAL A 772 -16.23 18.20 1.72
N GLU A 773 -17.37 17.70 2.17
CA GLU A 773 -18.04 16.50 1.71
C GLU A 773 -19.47 16.85 1.28
N ILE A 774 -19.79 16.55 0.02
CA ILE A 774 -21.09 16.81 -0.58
C ILE A 774 -21.58 15.59 -1.36
N GLU A 775 -22.83 15.20 -1.12
CA GLU A 775 -23.60 14.26 -1.92
C GLU A 775 -24.64 15.04 -2.72
N TYR A 776 -24.80 14.79 -4.02
CA TYR A 776 -25.92 15.38 -4.77
C TYR A 776 -26.60 14.42 -5.76
N ASN A 777 -27.88 14.64 -5.99
CA ASN A 777 -28.68 13.88 -6.95
C ASN A 777 -29.54 14.82 -7.78
N GLY A 778 -29.32 14.87 -9.09
CA GLY A 778 -30.13 15.64 -10.04
C GLY A 778 -29.60 17.03 -10.38
N ALA A 779 -28.30 17.30 -10.21
CA ALA A 779 -27.71 18.59 -10.58
C ALA A 779 -27.72 18.77 -12.12
N ALA A 780 -28.07 19.97 -12.59
CA ALA A 780 -28.04 20.36 -14.01
C ALA A 780 -26.84 21.24 -14.40
N SER A 781 -25.99 21.62 -13.43
CA SER A 781 -24.74 22.34 -13.67
C SER A 781 -23.78 22.11 -12.50
N GLY A 782 -22.48 22.43 -12.68
CA GLY A 782 -21.35 22.06 -11.82
C GLY A 782 -21.58 22.24 -10.32
N PRO A 783 -22.03 21.20 -9.58
CA PRO A 783 -22.53 21.29 -8.22
C PRO A 783 -21.51 21.75 -7.20
N PHE A 784 -20.22 21.56 -7.46
CA PHE A 784 -19.18 21.97 -6.53
C PHE A 784 -18.01 22.65 -7.23
N THR A 785 -17.71 23.87 -6.80
CA THR A 785 -16.56 24.65 -7.30
C THR A 785 -15.71 25.12 -6.13
N ALA A 786 -14.43 24.73 -6.14
CA ALA A 786 -13.43 25.30 -5.26
C ALA A 786 -12.66 26.38 -6.02
N TYR A 787 -12.61 27.58 -5.45
CA TYR A 787 -12.15 28.78 -6.14
C TYR A 787 -11.02 29.42 -5.33
N GLY A 788 -9.79 29.37 -5.84
CA GLY A 788 -8.62 29.91 -5.14
C GLY A 788 -8.30 29.20 -3.82
N CYS A 789 -8.81 27.97 -3.63
CA CYS A 789 -8.54 27.17 -2.43
C CYS A 789 -7.12 26.59 -2.45
N ILE A 790 -6.49 26.50 -1.28
CA ILE A 790 -5.12 26.01 -1.12
C ILE A 790 -5.13 24.84 -0.14
N GLU A 791 -4.58 23.70 -0.54
CA GLU A 791 -4.51 22.47 0.28
C GLU A 791 -5.89 21.96 0.75
N GLY A 792 -6.93 22.24 -0.02
CA GLY A 792 -8.29 21.77 0.24
C GLY A 792 -8.45 20.27 0.11
N LYS A 793 -9.40 19.70 0.83
CA LYS A 793 -9.84 18.31 0.74
C LYS A 793 -11.31 18.29 0.37
N PHE A 794 -11.62 17.67 -0.76
CA PHE A 794 -12.94 17.70 -1.34
C PHE A 794 -13.41 16.29 -1.67
N SER A 795 -14.54 15.90 -1.11
CA SER A 795 -15.22 14.63 -1.40
C SER A 795 -16.56 14.94 -2.03
N VAL A 796 -16.77 14.44 -3.24
CA VAL A 796 -17.96 14.71 -4.03
C VAL A 796 -18.55 13.38 -4.47
N ASP A 797 -19.79 13.09 -4.12
CA ASP A 797 -20.53 11.95 -4.65
C ASP A 797 -21.80 12.45 -5.30
N GLY A 798 -21.94 12.33 -6.61
CA GLY A 798 -23.20 12.72 -7.18
C GLY A 798 -23.54 12.23 -8.56
N ASP A 799 -24.83 12.31 -8.80
CA ASP A 799 -25.50 11.84 -10.00
C ASP A 799 -26.17 13.03 -10.69
N PHE A 800 -25.76 13.31 -11.92
CA PHE A 800 -26.29 14.41 -12.71
C PHE A 800 -27.52 13.99 -13.50
N VAL A 801 -28.35 14.96 -13.88
CA VAL A 801 -29.37 14.75 -14.90
C VAL A 801 -28.75 15.15 -16.24
N LEU A 802 -28.54 14.18 -17.15
CA LEU A 802 -28.23 14.49 -18.54
C LEU A 802 -29.43 15.23 -19.14
N THR A 803 -29.38 16.56 -19.14
CA THR A 803 -30.22 17.36 -20.00
C THR A 803 -29.67 17.20 -21.43
N GLY A 804 -30.53 17.01 -22.43
CA GLY A 804 -30.10 16.80 -23.82
C GLY A 804 -29.27 17.94 -24.42
N ASP A 805 -29.11 19.05 -23.71
CA ASP A 805 -28.32 20.22 -24.08
C ASP A 805 -26.91 20.13 -23.46
N TYR A 806 -26.02 19.41 -24.14
CA TYR A 806 -24.61 19.16 -23.75
C TYR A 806 -23.69 20.41 -23.69
N ASN A 807 -24.24 21.63 -23.68
CA ASN A 807 -23.46 22.87 -23.61
C ASN A 807 -23.21 23.36 -22.18
N ASP A 808 -23.94 22.83 -21.19
CA ASP A 808 -23.82 23.29 -19.81
C ASP A 808 -22.55 22.78 -19.11
N LEU A 809 -22.04 23.58 -18.17
CA LEU A 809 -20.85 23.33 -17.33
C LEU A 809 -21.11 22.21 -16.31
N LEU A 810 -21.45 21.00 -16.77
CA LEU A 810 -21.79 19.83 -15.96
C LEU A 810 -20.53 19.22 -15.31
N TYR A 811 -19.98 19.86 -14.29
CA TYR A 811 -18.71 19.45 -13.66
C TYR A 811 -18.91 18.84 -12.28
N GLY A 812 -18.53 17.58 -12.04
CA GLY A 812 -18.60 16.95 -10.72
C GLY A 812 -17.89 17.79 -9.66
N GLY A 813 -16.60 18.02 -9.87
CA GLY A 813 -15.80 19.02 -9.17
C GLY A 813 -15.05 19.92 -10.13
N LEU A 814 -15.10 21.23 -9.89
CA LEU A 814 -14.30 22.23 -10.59
C LEU A 814 -13.27 22.84 -9.64
N ASP A 815 -12.00 22.60 -9.91
CA ASP A 815 -10.90 23.30 -9.22
C ASP A 815 -10.43 24.49 -10.04
N ARG A 816 -10.76 25.70 -9.59
CA ARG A 816 -10.48 26.94 -10.31
C ARG A 816 -9.46 27.77 -9.56
N ASN A 817 -8.29 27.94 -10.16
CA ASN A 817 -7.15 28.69 -9.59
C ASN A 817 -6.70 28.20 -8.20
N GLY A 818 -6.96 26.93 -7.88
CA GLY A 818 -6.57 26.34 -6.61
C GLY A 818 -5.14 25.79 -6.64
N ALA A 819 -4.58 25.52 -5.47
CA ALA A 819 -3.25 24.95 -5.34
C ALA A 819 -3.20 23.80 -4.34
N ARG A 820 -2.63 22.66 -4.75
CA ARG A 820 -2.41 21.47 -3.89
C ARG A 820 -3.70 20.88 -3.30
N ASN A 821 -4.84 21.09 -3.96
CA ASN A 821 -6.11 20.53 -3.51
C ASN A 821 -6.18 19.02 -3.79
N THR A 822 -6.80 18.28 -2.89
CA THR A 822 -7.07 16.85 -3.02
C THR A 822 -8.55 16.61 -3.22
N TRP A 823 -8.88 15.83 -4.24
CA TRP A 823 -10.24 15.55 -4.69
C TRP A 823 -10.51 14.05 -4.69
N LYS A 824 -11.65 13.65 -4.14
CA LYS A 824 -12.22 12.31 -4.25
C LYS A 824 -13.61 12.44 -4.84
N ILE A 825 -13.76 12.07 -6.11
CA ILE A 825 -14.99 12.34 -6.85
C ILE A 825 -15.61 11.03 -7.33
N LYS A 826 -16.89 10.85 -7.04
CA LYS A 826 -17.78 9.91 -7.72
C LYS A 826 -18.80 10.71 -8.49
N ALA A 827 -18.71 10.71 -9.81
CA ALA A 827 -19.64 11.44 -10.65
C ALA A 827 -20.30 10.50 -11.66
N ARG A 828 -21.60 10.66 -11.85
CA ARG A 828 -22.35 9.94 -12.88
C ARG A 828 -23.03 10.94 -13.79
N ARG A 829 -23.02 10.72 -15.10
CA ARG A 829 -23.80 11.54 -16.04
C ARG A 829 -23.38 13.03 -16.10
N ALA A 830 -22.16 13.34 -15.64
CA ALA A 830 -21.57 14.67 -15.74
C ALA A 830 -21.08 14.94 -17.18
N ARG A 831 -20.54 16.12 -17.48
CA ARG A 831 -19.63 16.32 -18.61
C ARG A 831 -18.22 15.90 -18.19
N HIS A 832 -17.69 16.57 -17.18
CA HIS A 832 -16.42 16.19 -16.56
C HIS A 832 -16.71 15.78 -15.11
N ALA A 833 -16.28 14.59 -14.69
CA ALA A 833 -16.30 14.24 -13.28
C ALA A 833 -15.41 15.21 -12.50
N PHE A 834 -14.22 15.47 -13.01
CA PHE A 834 -13.33 16.52 -12.53
C PHE A 834 -12.85 17.37 -13.69
N THR A 835 -12.73 18.67 -13.45
CA THR A 835 -12.03 19.56 -14.36
C THR A 835 -11.33 20.68 -13.59
N THR A 836 -10.34 21.30 -14.22
CA THR A 836 -9.73 22.52 -13.72
C THR A 836 -10.28 23.74 -14.47
N GLY A 837 -9.98 24.94 -13.99
CA GLY A 837 -10.32 26.14 -14.74
C GLY A 837 -9.44 27.32 -14.37
N TYR A 838 -9.52 28.35 -15.22
CA TYR A 838 -8.95 29.66 -14.96
C TYR A 838 -9.94 30.76 -15.36
N ASN A 839 -9.71 31.98 -14.87
CA ASN A 839 -10.53 33.13 -15.20
C ASN A 839 -9.80 34.11 -16.10
N THR A 840 -10.57 34.83 -16.91
CA THR A 840 -10.12 36.08 -17.51
C THR A 840 -10.08 37.13 -16.41
N VAL A 841 -8.90 37.70 -16.17
CA VAL A 841 -8.71 38.71 -15.12
C VAL A 841 -8.34 40.03 -15.78
N THR A 842 -8.98 41.12 -15.40
CA THR A 842 -8.61 42.46 -15.87
C THR A 842 -7.33 42.94 -15.18
N ALA A 843 -6.47 43.67 -15.88
CA ALA A 843 -5.26 44.26 -15.30
C ALA A 843 -5.64 45.14 -14.10
N GLY A 844 -4.91 45.01 -12.99
CA GLY A 844 -5.18 45.73 -11.76
C GLY A 844 -6.32 45.17 -10.91
N SER A 845 -6.96 44.05 -11.29
CA SER A 845 -8.04 43.44 -10.49
C SER A 845 -7.58 43.18 -9.06
N THR A 846 -8.45 43.47 -8.10
CA THR A 846 -8.24 43.21 -6.66
C THR A 846 -8.75 41.84 -6.22
N ASP A 847 -9.38 41.09 -7.12
CA ASP A 847 -9.84 39.72 -6.85
C ASP A 847 -8.67 38.74 -6.97
N ILE A 848 -7.76 38.81 -5.99
CA ILE A 848 -6.47 38.09 -5.98
C ILE A 848 -6.64 36.58 -6.19
N TYR A 849 -7.76 36.01 -5.72
CA TYR A 849 -8.09 34.59 -5.88
C TYR A 849 -8.33 34.18 -7.35
N GLU A 850 -8.53 35.13 -8.27
CA GLU A 850 -8.74 34.88 -9.69
C GLU A 850 -7.46 34.74 -10.51
N PHE A 851 -6.32 35.12 -9.94
CA PHE A 851 -5.03 35.03 -10.62
C PHE A 851 -4.41 33.65 -10.47
N GLY A 852 -3.73 33.21 -11.53
CA GLY A 852 -2.97 31.97 -11.58
C GLY A 852 -3.80 30.75 -11.98
N PRO A 853 -3.15 29.72 -12.53
CA PRO A 853 -3.83 28.48 -12.88
C PRO A 853 -4.08 27.58 -11.67
N THR A 854 -4.91 26.56 -11.86
CA THR A 854 -4.95 25.42 -10.94
C THR A 854 -3.63 24.65 -10.97
N ARG A 855 -3.09 24.31 -9.79
CA ARG A 855 -1.76 23.75 -9.66
C ARG A 855 -1.68 22.64 -8.62
N ASP A 856 -0.91 21.60 -8.92
CA ASP A 856 -0.66 20.47 -8.00
C ASP A 856 -1.95 19.79 -7.51
N ALA A 857 -3.05 19.87 -8.26
CA ALA A 857 -4.31 19.22 -7.92
C ALA A 857 -4.14 17.70 -7.96
N LEU A 858 -4.62 17.00 -6.94
CA LEU A 858 -4.59 15.56 -6.83
C LEU A 858 -6.02 15.02 -6.81
N VAL A 859 -6.43 14.30 -7.85
CA VAL A 859 -7.65 13.51 -7.87
C VAL A 859 -7.28 12.07 -7.53
N ILE A 860 -7.88 11.51 -6.48
CA ILE A 860 -7.55 10.17 -5.98
C ILE A 860 -8.79 9.33 -5.71
N ASP A 861 -8.72 8.04 -6.07
CA ASP A 861 -9.82 7.09 -5.92
C ASP A 861 -11.13 7.58 -6.57
N GLY A 862 -10.99 8.24 -7.72
CA GLY A 862 -12.10 8.82 -8.46
C GLY A 862 -12.88 7.77 -9.26
N PHE A 863 -14.20 7.92 -9.36
CA PHE A 863 -15.07 7.08 -10.17
C PHE A 863 -15.99 7.94 -11.04
N ALA A 864 -15.86 7.80 -12.36
CA ALA A 864 -16.72 8.45 -13.32
C ALA A 864 -17.50 7.40 -14.11
N THR A 865 -18.81 7.59 -14.26
CA THR A 865 -19.62 6.76 -15.17
C THR A 865 -20.57 7.60 -16.00
N ASP A 866 -20.83 7.19 -17.24
CA ASP A 866 -21.79 7.86 -18.14
C ASP A 866 -21.51 9.36 -18.37
N CYS A 867 -20.28 9.82 -18.10
CA CYS A 867 -19.94 11.23 -18.27
C CYS A 867 -19.79 11.55 -19.76
N ALA A 868 -20.12 12.77 -20.16
CA ALA A 868 -20.16 13.22 -21.54
C ALA A 868 -18.87 13.98 -21.90
N ASN A 869 -18.24 13.70 -23.05
CA ASN A 869 -16.91 14.24 -23.38
C ASN A 869 -15.79 13.56 -22.57
N ALA A 870 -15.14 14.25 -21.63
CA ALA A 870 -13.97 13.73 -20.92
C ALA A 870 -14.26 13.49 -19.43
N ASP A 871 -14.20 12.26 -18.94
CA ASP A 871 -14.49 12.01 -17.51
C ASP A 871 -13.52 12.80 -16.60
N TRP A 872 -12.23 12.74 -16.90
CA TRP A 872 -11.17 13.39 -16.16
C TRP A 872 -10.48 14.41 -17.06
N ASP A 873 -10.69 15.70 -16.78
CA ASP A 873 -10.18 16.78 -17.61
C ASP A 873 -9.23 17.67 -16.79
N ASP A 874 -8.19 18.18 -17.44
CA ASP A 874 -7.58 19.43 -17.01
C ASP A 874 -7.61 20.44 -18.17
N HIS A 875 -7.92 21.68 -17.82
CA HIS A 875 -7.98 22.77 -18.77
C HIS A 875 -6.60 23.34 -19.06
N GLU A 876 -6.56 24.18 -20.10
CA GLU A 876 -5.37 24.94 -20.48
C GLU A 876 -4.87 25.74 -19.26
N GLY A 877 -3.56 25.95 -19.14
CA GLY A 877 -3.00 26.63 -17.97
C GLY A 877 -2.82 25.77 -16.73
N ALA A 878 -3.54 24.65 -16.55
CA ALA A 878 -3.32 23.76 -15.40
C ALA A 878 -1.87 23.26 -15.32
N ARG A 879 -1.38 22.99 -14.10
CA ARG A 879 0.01 22.56 -13.84
C ARG A 879 0.04 21.42 -12.83
N ARG A 880 0.73 20.32 -13.17
CA ARG A 880 0.97 19.19 -12.27
C ARG A 880 -0.31 18.58 -11.68
N THR A 881 -1.36 18.51 -12.47
CA THR A 881 -2.57 17.77 -12.10
C THR A 881 -2.24 16.29 -12.05
N ARG A 882 -2.72 15.57 -11.04
CA ARG A 882 -2.46 14.14 -10.85
C ARG A 882 -3.77 13.39 -10.68
N PHE A 883 -3.98 12.35 -11.48
CA PHE A 883 -5.11 11.42 -11.37
C PHE A 883 -4.58 10.06 -10.90
N VAL A 884 -4.91 9.63 -9.69
CA VAL A 884 -4.35 8.43 -9.06
C VAL A 884 -5.48 7.47 -8.69
N ARG A 885 -5.46 6.24 -9.22
CA ARG A 885 -6.52 5.24 -9.04
C ARG A 885 -7.91 5.75 -9.45
N CYS A 886 -7.94 6.55 -10.51
CA CYS A 886 -9.19 7.05 -11.09
C CYS A 886 -9.72 6.06 -12.13
N SER A 887 -11.03 5.82 -12.10
CA SER A 887 -11.72 4.94 -13.05
C SER A 887 -12.76 5.69 -13.86
N SER A 888 -12.86 5.35 -15.14
CA SER A 888 -13.84 5.87 -16.09
C SER A 888 -14.63 4.70 -16.66
N GLN A 889 -15.97 4.75 -16.65
CA GLN A 889 -16.84 3.72 -17.17
C GLN A 889 -17.91 4.33 -18.08
N GLN A 890 -18.19 3.72 -19.23
CA GLN A 890 -19.35 4.07 -20.06
C GLN A 890 -19.45 5.56 -20.48
N THR A 891 -18.33 6.25 -20.74
CA THR A 891 -18.35 7.64 -21.25
C THR A 891 -19.30 7.79 -22.45
N THR A 892 -20.18 8.78 -22.38
CA THR A 892 -21.20 9.10 -23.40
C THR A 892 -20.71 10.21 -24.33
N LEU A 893 -21.24 10.25 -25.57
CA LEU A 893 -20.89 11.29 -26.54
C LEU A 893 -21.30 12.67 -26.03
N GLY A 894 -20.32 13.56 -25.83
CA GLY A 894 -20.59 14.96 -25.51
C GLY A 894 -21.06 15.77 -26.72
N SER A 895 -21.39 17.05 -26.50
CA SER A 895 -21.75 18.03 -27.56
C SER A 895 -20.74 18.11 -28.69
N GLY A 896 -19.46 17.89 -28.39
CA GLY A 896 -18.38 17.86 -29.38
C GLY A 896 -18.28 16.57 -30.19
N GLY A 897 -19.19 15.60 -29.99
CA GLY A 897 -19.14 14.29 -30.65
C GLY A 897 -17.97 13.41 -30.22
N GLN A 898 -17.30 13.74 -29.11
CA GLN A 898 -16.13 13.03 -28.59
C GLN A 898 -16.47 12.33 -27.28
N THR A 899 -15.92 11.13 -27.09
CA THR A 899 -15.88 10.38 -25.82
C THR A 899 -14.42 10.17 -25.44
N LYS A 900 -14.06 10.51 -24.20
CA LYS A 900 -12.70 10.40 -23.67
C LYS A 900 -12.77 10.03 -22.19
N ALA A 901 -11.95 9.09 -21.75
CA ALA A 901 -11.77 8.90 -20.31
C ALA A 901 -10.95 10.05 -19.71
N TYR A 902 -9.94 10.53 -20.44
CA TYR A 902 -9.00 11.54 -19.97
C TYR A 902 -8.70 12.58 -21.04
N GLN A 903 -8.72 13.86 -20.66
CA GLN A 903 -8.36 14.97 -21.53
C GLN A 903 -7.33 15.87 -20.85
N PHE A 904 -6.14 15.98 -21.46
CA PHE A 904 -5.05 16.78 -20.91
C PHE A 904 -4.75 17.99 -21.78
N ARG A 905 -4.83 19.16 -21.16
CA ARG A 905 -4.54 20.47 -21.75
C ARG A 905 -3.60 21.29 -20.87
N GLY A 906 -3.40 20.86 -19.62
CA GLY A 906 -2.42 21.40 -18.71
C GLY A 906 -0.97 21.03 -19.08
N ARG A 907 -0.06 21.27 -18.12
CA ARG A 907 1.33 20.83 -18.18
C ARG A 907 1.67 19.90 -17.05
N ASP A 908 2.58 18.97 -17.33
CA ASP A 908 3.14 18.02 -16.36
C ASP A 908 2.07 17.18 -15.67
N THR A 909 1.03 16.80 -16.42
CA THR A 909 -0.10 16.03 -15.89
C THR A 909 0.29 14.57 -15.73
N VAL A 910 -0.07 13.99 -14.59
CA VAL A 910 0.26 12.59 -14.25
C VAL A 910 -1.01 11.78 -14.12
N VAL A 911 -1.04 10.59 -14.72
CA VAL A 911 -2.07 9.58 -14.49
C VAL A 911 -1.40 8.34 -13.92
N GLN A 912 -1.96 7.80 -12.84
CA GLN A 912 -1.41 6.63 -12.17
C GLN A 912 -2.51 5.63 -11.80
N ASP A 913 -2.27 4.33 -12.04
CA ASP A 913 -3.12 3.21 -11.62
C ASP A 913 -4.58 3.31 -12.11
N MET A 914 -4.80 3.74 -13.35
CA MET A 914 -6.15 3.98 -13.87
C MET A 914 -6.88 2.70 -14.31
N LEU A 915 -8.21 2.76 -14.29
CA LEU A 915 -9.10 1.74 -14.87
C LEU A 915 -10.05 2.39 -15.88
N VAL A 916 -9.97 2.01 -17.16
CA VAL A 916 -10.91 2.47 -18.19
C VAL A 916 -11.78 1.31 -18.65
N GLY A 917 -13.09 1.41 -18.38
CA GLY A 917 -14.09 0.39 -18.70
C GLY A 917 -14.28 0.18 -20.20
N ALA A 918 -14.78 -1.01 -20.57
CA ALA A 918 -15.12 -1.35 -21.95
C ALA A 918 -16.40 -0.60 -22.36
N GLY A 919 -16.36 0.17 -23.45
CA GLY A 919 -17.51 0.96 -23.89
C GLY A 919 -17.28 1.74 -25.17
N TYR A 920 -16.36 2.71 -25.17
CA TYR A 920 -16.05 3.61 -26.30
C TYR A 920 -14.61 4.15 -26.19
N ASP A 921 -14.12 4.88 -27.20
CA ASP A 921 -12.73 5.33 -27.37
C ASP A 921 -12.04 5.75 -26.04
N ALA A 922 -11.07 4.96 -25.56
CA ALA A 922 -10.24 5.29 -24.41
C ALA A 922 -9.15 6.30 -24.80
N ALA A 923 -9.54 7.37 -25.49
CA ALA A 923 -8.61 8.32 -26.04
C ALA A 923 -8.07 9.22 -24.93
N LEU A 924 -6.82 8.97 -24.55
CA LEU A 924 -5.97 9.94 -23.88
C LEU A 924 -5.61 11.01 -24.91
N VAL A 925 -6.41 12.08 -24.99
CA VAL A 925 -6.14 13.16 -25.95
C VAL A 925 -5.33 14.24 -25.25
N THR A 926 -4.02 14.27 -25.55
CA THR A 926 -3.23 15.49 -25.38
C THR A 926 -3.62 16.43 -26.51
N THR A 927 -4.29 17.52 -26.18
CA THR A 927 -4.55 18.57 -27.18
C THR A 927 -3.24 19.27 -27.57
N PRO A 928 -3.14 19.92 -28.75
CA PRO A 928 -1.93 20.64 -29.16
C PRO A 928 -1.46 21.73 -28.18
N TRP A 929 -2.28 22.08 -27.18
CA TRP A 929 -2.00 23.05 -26.14
C TRP A 929 -1.23 22.48 -24.93
N ALA A 930 -1.18 21.16 -24.78
CA ALA A 930 -0.39 20.53 -23.73
C ALA A 930 1.11 20.82 -23.97
N LYS A 931 1.81 21.30 -22.94
CA LYS A 931 3.26 21.57 -22.96
C LYS A 931 3.90 20.81 -21.78
N GLY A 932 5.13 20.32 -21.92
CA GLY A 932 5.81 19.56 -20.87
C GLY A 932 5.59 18.04 -20.97
N CYS A 933 6.12 17.30 -19.99
CA CYS A 933 6.12 15.84 -20.00
C CYS A 933 4.88 15.32 -19.28
N ASN A 934 3.92 14.75 -20.01
CA ASN A 934 2.81 14.04 -19.38
C ASN A 934 3.24 12.61 -19.10
N ILE A 935 2.99 12.13 -17.87
CA ILE A 935 3.47 10.82 -17.42
C ILE A 935 2.28 9.93 -17.12
N VAL A 936 2.25 8.75 -17.74
CA VAL A 936 1.27 7.70 -17.40
C VAL A 936 1.99 6.54 -16.71
N ARG A 937 1.56 6.16 -15.50
CA ARG A 937 2.18 5.12 -14.66
C ARG A 937 1.19 4.05 -14.23
N GLY A 938 1.26 2.84 -14.78
CA GLY A 938 0.41 1.74 -14.32
C GLY A 938 -1.09 1.90 -14.63
N GLY A 939 -1.78 0.79 -14.88
CA GLY A 939 -3.22 0.76 -15.14
C GLY A 939 -3.62 -0.37 -16.09
N GLU A 940 -4.87 -0.80 -16.00
CA GLU A 940 -5.48 -1.79 -16.91
C GLU A 940 -6.42 -1.03 -17.87
N THR A 941 -6.08 -0.96 -19.16
CA THR A 941 -6.95 -0.36 -20.17
C THR A 941 -7.65 -1.45 -20.98
N ARG A 942 -9.00 -1.40 -21.08
CA ARG A 942 -9.79 -2.40 -21.84
C ARG A 942 -10.21 -2.00 -23.25
N SER A 943 -9.79 -0.82 -23.72
CA SER A 943 -10.21 -0.20 -24.98
C SER A 943 -9.02 0.44 -25.73
N PRO A 944 -9.09 0.63 -27.07
CA PRO A 944 -8.02 1.22 -27.88
C PRO A 944 -7.81 2.73 -27.65
N LEU A 945 -6.58 3.22 -27.88
CA LEU A 945 -6.18 4.64 -27.85
C LEU A 945 -6.41 5.30 -29.24
N HIS A 946 -7.24 6.34 -29.32
CA HIS A 946 -7.63 7.01 -30.57
C HIS A 946 -6.73 8.20 -30.95
N LYS A 947 -6.71 8.54 -32.26
CA LYS A 947 -5.92 9.61 -32.90
C LYS A 947 -6.53 11.01 -32.65
N PRO A 948 -5.73 12.08 -32.41
CA PRO A 948 -6.24 13.47 -32.47
C PRO A 948 -6.47 13.95 -33.91
N ASP A 949 -7.46 14.82 -34.12
CA ASP A 949 -7.75 15.48 -35.40
C ASP A 949 -6.62 16.45 -35.80
N ALA A 950 -6.33 16.51 -37.10
CA ALA A 950 -5.05 16.97 -37.67
C ALA A 950 -4.95 18.47 -37.98
N GLU A 951 -5.49 19.35 -37.13
CA GLU A 951 -5.48 20.80 -37.40
C GLU A 951 -4.78 21.59 -36.27
N ASP A 952 -3.45 21.54 -36.23
CA ASP A 952 -2.52 22.68 -36.02
C ASP A 952 -1.08 22.19 -35.73
N ALA A 953 -0.10 22.61 -36.53
CA ALA A 953 1.21 21.94 -36.65
C ALA A 953 2.39 22.56 -35.88
N THR A 954 2.20 23.29 -34.76
CA THR A 954 3.28 24.15 -34.21
C THR A 954 3.71 23.98 -32.74
N LEU A 955 3.27 22.96 -31.97
CA LEU A 955 3.62 22.86 -30.54
C LEU A 955 4.22 21.50 -30.09
N ARG A 956 5.11 21.56 -29.09
CA ARG A 956 6.04 20.49 -28.65
C ARG A 956 5.71 20.00 -27.22
N ALA A 957 5.34 18.74 -27.04
CA ALA A 957 5.29 18.06 -25.75
C ALA A 957 5.89 16.65 -25.88
N ASP A 958 6.61 16.19 -24.85
CA ASP A 958 7.13 14.82 -24.76
C ASP A 958 6.14 13.96 -23.95
N LEU A 959 5.97 12.69 -24.30
CA LEU A 959 5.08 11.76 -23.60
C LEU A 959 5.89 10.58 -23.05
N ASP A 960 5.86 10.38 -21.73
CA ASP A 960 6.49 9.25 -21.05
C ASP A 960 5.42 8.26 -20.54
N LEU A 961 5.42 7.04 -21.09
CA LEU A 961 4.58 5.93 -20.66
C LEU A 961 5.43 4.94 -19.85
N ILE A 962 5.09 4.70 -18.60
CA ILE A 962 5.87 3.84 -17.69
C ILE A 962 4.96 2.75 -17.10
N GLY A 963 5.22 1.47 -17.36
CA GLY A 963 4.56 0.34 -16.70
C GLY A 963 3.07 0.15 -17.04
N VAL A 964 2.64 0.41 -18.28
CA VAL A 964 1.22 0.32 -18.69
C VAL A 964 0.84 -1.13 -19.09
N ASP A 965 -0.24 -1.69 -18.53
CA ASP A 965 -0.83 -3.00 -18.92
C ASP A 965 -2.08 -2.76 -19.80
N VAL A 966 -2.03 -3.13 -21.08
CA VAL A 966 -3.13 -2.94 -22.03
C VAL A 966 -3.77 -4.29 -22.32
N ARG A 967 -5.07 -4.45 -21.99
CA ARG A 967 -5.84 -5.69 -22.19
C ARG A 967 -7.08 -5.45 -23.04
N CYS A 968 -7.01 -5.66 -24.35
CA CYS A 968 -8.17 -5.46 -25.23
C CYS A 968 -9.20 -6.59 -25.07
N GLY A 969 -10.48 -6.25 -24.88
CA GLY A 969 -11.59 -7.21 -24.87
C GLY A 969 -11.96 -7.75 -26.27
N PRO A 970 -12.65 -8.90 -26.36
CA PRO A 970 -12.79 -9.68 -27.60
C PRO A 970 -13.74 -9.15 -28.70
N ASN A 971 -14.32 -7.94 -28.59
CA ASN A 971 -15.53 -7.57 -29.36
C ASN A 971 -15.49 -6.23 -30.12
N ILE A 972 -14.35 -5.82 -30.71
CA ILE A 972 -14.23 -4.50 -31.39
C ILE A 972 -13.79 -4.67 -32.85
N GLY A 973 -14.72 -4.47 -33.79
CA GLY A 973 -14.56 -4.72 -35.24
C GLY A 973 -13.63 -3.78 -36.02
N TYR A 974 -13.04 -2.76 -35.38
CA TYR A 974 -12.01 -1.89 -35.97
C TYR A 974 -11.10 -1.38 -34.84
N ALA A 975 -9.95 -2.01 -34.61
CA ALA A 975 -9.05 -1.63 -33.51
C ALA A 975 -7.65 -1.26 -34.03
N ASN A 976 -7.24 -0.01 -33.80
CA ASN A 976 -5.83 0.36 -33.68
C ASN A 976 -5.44 0.14 -32.21
N ALA A 977 -4.50 -0.76 -31.91
CA ALA A 977 -4.14 -1.06 -30.52
C ALA A 977 -3.46 0.12 -29.81
N LEU A 978 -2.63 0.89 -30.54
CA LEU A 978 -2.08 2.17 -30.13
C LEU A 978 -1.90 3.08 -31.37
N ALA A 979 -2.44 4.30 -31.34
CA ALA A 979 -2.19 5.31 -32.36
C ALA A 979 -1.62 6.58 -31.72
N PHE A 980 -0.35 6.89 -32.01
CA PHE A 980 0.29 8.14 -31.59
C PHE A 980 0.50 9.05 -32.81
N SER A 981 -0.23 10.17 -32.89
CA SER A 981 0.06 11.21 -33.88
C SER A 981 0.96 12.26 -33.27
N THR A 982 2.27 12.01 -33.26
CA THR A 982 3.27 12.96 -32.76
C THR A 982 3.96 13.67 -33.91
N CYS A 983 3.55 14.87 -34.26
CA CYS A 983 4.30 15.69 -35.20
C CYS A 983 5.64 16.11 -34.53
N ASN A 984 6.76 15.47 -34.86
CA ASN A 984 8.12 15.80 -34.38
C ASN A 984 8.42 15.61 -32.87
N GLN A 985 7.82 14.61 -32.19
CA GLN A 985 7.99 14.43 -30.74
C GLN A 985 8.64 13.10 -30.34
N LYS A 986 9.13 13.02 -29.09
CA LYS A 986 9.71 11.82 -28.47
C LYS A 986 8.67 11.13 -27.58
N VAL A 987 8.42 9.84 -27.82
CA VAL A 987 7.62 8.98 -26.93
C VAL A 987 8.55 8.00 -26.25
N ARG A 988 8.57 7.97 -24.91
CA ARG A 988 9.33 6.99 -24.13
C ARG A 988 8.38 5.94 -23.57
N ILE A 989 8.70 4.67 -23.74
CA ILE A 989 7.95 3.54 -23.17
C ILE A 989 8.92 2.76 -22.27
N ASP A 990 8.59 2.62 -20.98
CA ASP A 990 9.43 1.97 -19.96
C ASP A 990 8.62 0.90 -19.21
N GLY A 991 8.84 -0.38 -19.53
CA GLY A 991 8.10 -1.53 -18.96
C GLY A 991 6.61 -1.66 -19.37
N GLY A 992 6.12 -2.90 -19.55
CA GLY A 992 4.70 -3.20 -19.82
C GLY A 992 4.43 -4.60 -20.39
N ARG A 993 3.26 -5.17 -20.08
CA ARG A 993 2.73 -6.42 -20.66
C ARG A 993 1.59 -6.06 -21.62
N TYR A 994 1.59 -6.67 -22.80
CA TYR A 994 0.54 -6.43 -23.81
C TYR A 994 -0.14 -7.74 -24.18
N GLU A 995 -1.45 -7.83 -23.95
CA GLU A 995 -2.28 -8.97 -24.34
C GLU A 995 -3.43 -8.50 -25.22
N SER A 996 -3.46 -8.95 -26.48
CA SER A 996 -4.54 -8.65 -27.41
C SER A 996 -5.34 -9.91 -27.74
N TRP A 997 -6.64 -9.91 -27.44
CA TRP A 997 -7.60 -10.90 -27.92
C TRP A 997 -8.41 -10.26 -29.06
N ILE A 998 -7.93 -10.33 -30.31
CA ILE A 998 -8.62 -9.71 -31.46
C ILE A 998 -8.68 -10.70 -32.63
N GLU A 999 -9.90 -11.02 -33.08
CA GLU A 999 -10.19 -11.71 -34.35
C GLU A 999 -10.51 -10.64 -35.43
N GLY A 1000 -9.77 -10.61 -36.55
CA GLY A 1000 -10.01 -9.65 -37.67
C GLY A 1000 -8.81 -9.34 -38.58
N ASP A 1001 -9.10 -8.92 -39.83
CA ASP A 1001 -8.21 -8.92 -41.00
C ASP A 1001 -7.37 -7.63 -41.26
N ASN A 1002 -7.47 -6.57 -40.45
CA ASN A 1002 -6.67 -5.35 -40.64
C ASN A 1002 -6.03 -4.87 -39.34
N ARG A 1003 -4.76 -5.24 -39.10
CA ARG A 1003 -4.05 -4.95 -37.84
C ARG A 1003 -2.94 -3.92 -38.04
N ARG A 1004 -2.98 -2.79 -37.32
CA ARG A 1004 -1.89 -1.80 -37.23
C ARG A 1004 -1.47 -1.65 -35.77
N PHE A 1005 -0.18 -1.90 -35.49
CA PHE A 1005 0.36 -1.83 -34.12
C PHE A 1005 0.64 -0.39 -33.70
N ALA A 1006 1.18 0.43 -34.61
CA ALA A 1006 1.43 1.85 -34.42
C ALA A 1006 1.47 2.57 -35.78
N GLN A 1007 0.94 3.80 -35.83
CA GLN A 1007 1.12 4.73 -36.95
C GLN A 1007 1.83 5.98 -36.42
N LEU A 1008 3.04 6.28 -36.89
CA LEU A 1008 3.92 7.35 -36.38
C LEU A 1008 4.20 8.40 -37.46
N ILE A 1009 3.43 9.48 -37.47
CA ILE A 1009 3.65 10.58 -38.42
C ILE A 1009 4.66 11.58 -37.82
N GLY A 1010 5.96 11.30 -37.97
CA GLY A 1010 7.03 12.28 -37.77
C GLY A 1010 7.71 12.34 -36.39
N GLY A 1011 7.60 11.34 -35.51
CA GLY A 1011 8.25 11.33 -34.18
C GLY A 1011 9.30 10.21 -33.96
N ARG A 1012 10.01 10.25 -32.82
CA ARG A 1012 10.95 9.21 -32.35
C ARG A 1012 10.32 8.41 -31.21
N VAL A 1013 10.37 7.08 -31.26
CA VAL A 1013 9.95 6.21 -30.12
C VAL A 1013 11.18 5.58 -29.48
N GLU A 1014 11.28 5.69 -28.15
CA GLU A 1014 12.32 5.05 -27.34
C GLU A 1014 11.71 4.02 -26.38
N PHE A 1015 12.06 2.75 -26.55
CA PHE A 1015 11.77 1.69 -25.57
C PHE A 1015 12.95 1.55 -24.63
N ILE A 1016 12.75 1.63 -23.31
CA ILE A 1016 13.85 1.66 -22.33
C ILE A 1016 13.53 0.76 -21.14
N ASN A 1017 14.45 -0.12 -20.74
CA ASN A 1017 14.40 -0.99 -19.55
C ASN A 1017 13.27 -2.04 -19.45
N GLU A 1018 13.64 -3.25 -19.00
CA GLU A 1018 12.83 -4.45 -18.78
C GLU A 1018 12.34 -5.26 -20.01
N PRO A 1019 12.16 -6.59 -19.89
CA PRO A 1019 11.64 -7.42 -20.98
C PRO A 1019 10.17 -7.09 -21.26
N HIS A 1020 9.90 -6.49 -22.41
CA HIS A 1020 8.55 -6.39 -22.94
C HIS A 1020 8.06 -7.78 -23.36
N PHE A 1021 6.86 -8.17 -22.93
CA PHE A 1021 6.21 -9.43 -23.33
C PHE A 1021 4.97 -9.13 -24.18
N ILE A 1022 4.98 -9.61 -25.42
CA ILE A 1022 3.82 -9.67 -26.29
C ILE A 1022 3.41 -11.15 -26.34
N THR A 1023 2.29 -11.51 -25.71
CA THR A 1023 1.83 -12.90 -25.67
C THR A 1023 0.54 -13.10 -26.45
N ARG A 1024 0.61 -14.02 -27.43
CA ARG A 1024 -0.48 -14.83 -28.04
C ARG A 1024 -1.49 -14.10 -28.95
N SER A 1025 -1.53 -14.50 -30.22
CA SER A 1025 -2.68 -14.27 -31.13
C SER A 1025 -3.39 -15.60 -31.36
N ILE A 1026 -4.69 -15.67 -31.10
CA ILE A 1026 -5.55 -16.81 -31.48
C ILE A 1026 -6.23 -16.42 -32.80
N VAL A 1027 -5.83 -17.10 -33.88
CA VAL A 1027 -6.50 -17.23 -35.19
C VAL A 1027 -6.68 -15.96 -36.06
N GLY A 1028 -6.26 -16.03 -37.33
CA GLY A 1028 -6.51 -15.05 -38.40
C GLY A 1028 -5.24 -14.51 -39.08
N GLY A 1029 -5.10 -14.74 -40.39
CA GLY A 1029 -3.87 -14.57 -41.20
C GLY A 1029 -3.41 -13.15 -41.53
N ALA A 1030 -3.48 -12.20 -40.60
CA ALA A 1030 -2.97 -10.83 -40.81
C ALA A 1030 -1.67 -10.58 -40.05
N GLY A 1031 -0.56 -10.35 -40.78
CA GLY A 1031 0.73 -9.99 -40.20
C GLY A 1031 0.73 -8.60 -39.56
N TRP A 1032 1.47 -8.44 -38.45
CA TRP A 1032 1.71 -7.15 -37.81
C TRP A 1032 2.43 -6.19 -38.77
N ARG A 1033 1.94 -4.94 -38.91
CA ARG A 1033 2.59 -3.89 -39.70
C ARG A 1033 2.89 -2.68 -38.82
N PHE A 1034 4.14 -2.22 -38.85
CA PHE A 1034 4.47 -0.81 -38.62
C PHE A 1034 4.22 -0.09 -39.95
N ALA A 1035 3.23 0.80 -40.00
CA ALA A 1035 2.89 1.54 -41.22
C ALA A 1035 3.19 3.02 -41.04
N ASN A 1036 3.82 3.64 -42.07
CA ASN A 1036 4.12 5.07 -42.11
C ASN A 1036 4.99 5.57 -40.96
N VAL A 1037 6.09 4.89 -40.65
CA VAL A 1037 7.10 5.37 -39.69
C VAL A 1037 8.01 6.37 -40.43
N LEU A 1038 7.78 7.67 -40.22
CA LEU A 1038 8.60 8.74 -40.82
C LEU A 1038 9.69 9.26 -39.85
N GLY A 1039 9.86 8.66 -38.66
CA GLY A 1039 10.93 8.98 -37.70
C GLY A 1039 11.55 7.73 -37.06
N GLY A 1040 12.74 7.85 -36.47
CA GLY A 1040 13.51 6.69 -35.99
C GLY A 1040 12.92 5.99 -34.76
N VAL A 1041 13.05 4.66 -34.69
CA VAL A 1041 12.75 3.86 -33.49
C VAL A 1041 14.09 3.50 -32.83
N ARG A 1042 14.23 3.73 -31.52
CA ARG A 1042 15.41 3.30 -30.75
C ARG A 1042 14.97 2.39 -29.62
N VAL A 1043 15.61 1.23 -29.50
CA VAL A 1043 15.43 0.29 -28.38
C VAL A 1043 16.67 0.38 -27.50
N VAL A 1044 16.49 0.59 -26.20
CA VAL A 1044 17.56 0.64 -25.19
C VAL A 1044 17.27 -0.45 -24.15
N GLY A 1045 17.75 -1.66 -24.41
CA GLY A 1045 17.54 -2.83 -23.55
C GLY A 1045 17.16 -4.10 -24.32
N SER A 1046 16.78 -5.16 -23.60
CA SER A 1046 16.35 -6.44 -24.19
C SER A 1046 14.88 -6.40 -24.60
N PHE A 1047 14.59 -6.60 -25.89
CA PHE A 1047 13.23 -6.75 -26.43
C PHE A 1047 12.96 -8.23 -26.74
N LYS A 1048 11.90 -8.82 -26.16
CA LYS A 1048 11.49 -10.21 -26.44
C LYS A 1048 10.17 -10.22 -27.20
N LEU A 1049 10.13 -10.92 -28.34
CA LEU A 1049 8.92 -11.10 -29.14
C LEU A 1049 8.60 -12.61 -29.21
N ASP A 1050 7.64 -13.09 -28.41
CA ASP A 1050 7.18 -14.49 -28.45
C ASP A 1050 6.06 -14.64 -29.50
N LEU A 1051 6.42 -15.05 -30.71
CA LEU A 1051 5.46 -15.36 -31.79
C LEU A 1051 5.10 -16.86 -31.77
N GLY A 1052 4.03 -17.23 -31.06
CA GLY A 1052 3.40 -18.54 -31.25
C GLY A 1052 2.58 -18.56 -32.54
N HIS A 1053 3.16 -19.04 -33.65
CA HIS A 1053 2.46 -19.17 -34.94
C HIS A 1053 2.14 -20.64 -35.23
N THR A 1054 0.87 -20.99 -35.49
CA THR A 1054 0.44 -22.37 -35.82
C THR A 1054 -0.14 -22.54 -37.22
N SER A 1055 -0.08 -21.54 -38.11
CA SER A 1055 -0.54 -21.70 -39.50
C SER A 1055 0.58 -21.67 -40.55
N THR A 1056 0.49 -22.62 -41.48
CA THR A 1056 1.28 -22.74 -42.71
C THR A 1056 0.77 -21.72 -43.74
N GLY A 1057 1.45 -20.58 -43.94
CA GLY A 1057 1.17 -19.73 -45.11
C GLY A 1057 1.42 -18.22 -45.05
N GLY A 1058 2.03 -17.63 -44.01
CA GLY A 1058 2.29 -16.19 -43.95
C GLY A 1058 3.71 -15.77 -44.34
N THR A 1059 3.88 -14.86 -45.32
CA THR A 1059 5.15 -14.14 -45.55
C THR A 1059 5.35 -13.04 -44.51
N MET A 1060 6.42 -13.14 -43.72
CA MET A 1060 6.88 -12.08 -42.82
C MET A 1060 7.74 -11.08 -43.62
N ARG A 1061 7.44 -9.77 -43.53
CA ARG A 1061 8.33 -8.70 -44.02
C ARG A 1061 8.83 -7.90 -42.82
N MET A 1062 10.09 -8.11 -42.42
CA MET A 1062 10.78 -7.21 -41.50
C MET A 1062 11.41 -6.07 -42.29
N MET A 1063 11.03 -4.82 -42.02
CA MET A 1063 11.83 -3.66 -42.41
C MET A 1063 12.93 -3.50 -41.36
N TYR A 1064 14.20 -3.49 -41.79
CA TYR A 1064 15.35 -3.38 -40.89
C TYR A 1064 15.37 -2.01 -40.21
N ALA A 1065 15.38 -2.03 -38.87
CA ALA A 1065 15.64 -0.88 -38.02
C ALA A 1065 17.13 -0.86 -37.62
N ASP A 1066 17.72 0.32 -37.56
CA ASP A 1066 19.08 0.56 -37.09
C ASP A 1066 19.15 0.16 -35.59
N THR A 1067 19.90 -0.90 -35.26
CA THR A 1067 20.00 -1.41 -33.88
C THR A 1067 21.41 -1.91 -33.57
N ASP A 1068 22.02 -1.38 -32.50
CA ASP A 1068 23.38 -1.72 -32.05
C ASP A 1068 23.48 -3.02 -31.23
N ALA A 1069 22.37 -3.70 -30.90
CA ALA A 1069 22.40 -5.02 -30.28
C ALA A 1069 21.00 -5.68 -30.28
N VAL A 1070 20.80 -6.71 -31.10
CA VAL A 1070 19.65 -7.62 -30.98
C VAL A 1070 20.15 -9.06 -31.05
N SER A 1071 19.95 -9.84 -29.97
CA SER A 1071 20.02 -11.30 -30.02
C SER A 1071 18.61 -11.86 -30.27
N VAL A 1072 18.40 -12.52 -31.42
CA VAL A 1072 17.14 -13.22 -31.71
C VAL A 1072 17.34 -14.71 -31.40
N ASN A 1073 16.68 -15.22 -30.36
CA ASN A 1073 16.64 -16.66 -30.07
C ASN A 1073 15.37 -17.25 -30.70
N TYR A 1074 15.53 -18.16 -31.68
CA TYR A 1074 14.45 -18.98 -32.20
C TYR A 1074 14.41 -20.30 -31.43
N GLU A 1075 13.32 -20.55 -30.70
CA GLU A 1075 13.03 -21.88 -30.15
C GLU A 1075 11.96 -22.54 -31.03
N VAL A 1076 12.37 -23.46 -31.90
CA VAL A 1076 11.44 -24.25 -32.71
C VAL A 1076 11.07 -25.49 -31.92
N THR A 1077 9.89 -25.50 -31.31
CA THR A 1077 9.33 -26.72 -30.73
C THR A 1077 8.88 -27.65 -31.87
N GLN A 1078 9.68 -28.67 -32.15
CA GLN A 1078 9.37 -29.67 -33.16
C GLN A 1078 8.17 -30.51 -32.71
N VAL A 1079 7.03 -30.39 -33.39
CA VAL A 1079 5.88 -31.29 -33.22
C VAL A 1079 6.27 -32.64 -33.80
N ALA A 1080 6.38 -33.65 -32.93
CA ALA A 1080 6.65 -35.03 -33.31
C ALA A 1080 5.47 -35.61 -34.11
N GLY A 1081 5.71 -36.07 -35.34
CA GLY A 1081 4.77 -36.93 -36.06
C GLY A 1081 4.70 -36.75 -37.57
N ALA A 1082 5.78 -37.06 -38.30
CA ALA A 1082 5.68 -37.60 -39.66
C ALA A 1082 7.03 -38.22 -40.06
N VAL A 1083 7.02 -39.54 -40.25
CA VAL A 1083 8.11 -40.30 -40.89
C VAL A 1083 7.99 -40.12 -42.39
N LEU A 1084 9.10 -39.80 -43.09
CA LEU A 1084 9.57 -40.33 -44.40
C LEU A 1084 10.83 -39.53 -44.88
N PRO A 1085 11.66 -40.07 -45.81
CA PRO A 1085 13.10 -40.34 -45.56
C PRO A 1085 14.10 -39.33 -46.16
N THR A 1086 15.31 -39.35 -45.60
CA THR A 1086 16.58 -38.79 -46.12
C THR A 1086 17.10 -39.54 -47.37
N PRO A 1087 18.18 -39.11 -48.06
CA PRO A 1087 18.84 -37.78 -48.14
C PRO A 1087 19.26 -37.38 -49.59
N ALA A 1088 19.36 -36.08 -49.87
CA ALA A 1088 20.40 -35.50 -50.75
C ALA A 1088 20.20 -33.98 -50.84
N TYR A 1089 21.16 -33.17 -50.38
CA TYR A 1089 21.47 -31.94 -51.10
C TYR A 1089 22.94 -31.60 -50.94
N ALA A 1090 23.59 -31.56 -52.10
CA ALA A 1090 25.01 -31.31 -52.31
C ALA A 1090 25.38 -29.85 -52.04
N GLN A 1091 26.65 -29.65 -51.69
CA GLN A 1091 27.33 -28.36 -51.77
C GLN A 1091 27.22 -27.80 -53.20
N GLY A 1092 26.60 -26.64 -53.33
CA GLY A 1092 26.59 -25.84 -54.56
C GLY A 1092 27.01 -24.42 -54.23
N ALA A 1093 28.19 -24.04 -54.69
CA ALA A 1093 28.69 -22.67 -54.69
C ALA A 1093 27.73 -21.77 -55.48
N GLY A 1094 27.04 -20.87 -54.78
CA GLY A 1094 26.22 -19.81 -55.35
C GLY A 1094 26.80 -18.45 -54.94
N SER A 1095 27.24 -17.69 -55.92
CA SER A 1095 27.77 -16.33 -55.87
C SER A 1095 26.91 -15.35 -55.05
N TYR A 1096 27.46 -14.79 -53.98
CA TYR A 1096 26.95 -13.56 -53.37
C TYR A 1096 27.35 -12.37 -54.24
N THR A 1097 26.52 -12.01 -55.22
CA THR A 1097 26.62 -10.73 -55.91
C THR A 1097 25.88 -9.65 -55.10
N GLU A 1098 26.68 -8.69 -54.62
CA GLU A 1098 26.33 -7.32 -54.21
C GLU A 1098 25.36 -7.13 -53.03
N ALA A 1099 25.91 -7.11 -51.81
CA ALA A 1099 25.33 -6.39 -50.68
C ALA A 1099 25.91 -4.96 -50.63
N THR A 1100 25.10 -3.97 -51.01
CA THR A 1100 25.51 -2.55 -50.98
C THR A 1100 25.19 -1.95 -49.61
N TRP A 1101 26.21 -1.70 -48.79
CA TRP A 1101 26.06 -1.04 -47.49
C TRP A 1101 26.11 0.48 -47.66
N VAL A 1102 25.12 1.20 -47.12
CA VAL A 1102 24.99 2.65 -47.25
C VAL A 1102 25.13 3.31 -45.88
N GLN A 1103 26.09 4.22 -45.74
CA GLN A 1103 26.28 5.02 -44.53
C GLN A 1103 25.62 6.41 -44.67
N HIS A 1104 24.79 6.78 -43.70
CA HIS A 1104 24.21 8.12 -43.56
C HIS A 1104 24.95 8.90 -42.46
N ASP A 1105 25.14 10.20 -42.62
CA ASP A 1105 25.60 11.08 -41.54
C ASP A 1105 24.44 11.54 -40.64
N ASP A 1106 24.76 12.25 -39.55
CA ASP A 1106 23.86 12.79 -38.52
C ASP A 1106 22.78 13.76 -39.08
N ARG A 1107 22.80 14.04 -40.39
CA ARG A 1107 21.84 14.87 -41.12
C ARG A 1107 21.09 14.10 -42.21
N GLY A 1108 21.27 12.78 -42.30
CA GLY A 1108 20.57 11.89 -43.24
C GLY A 1108 21.16 11.84 -44.66
N SER A 1109 22.32 12.46 -44.91
CA SER A 1109 22.95 12.47 -46.23
C SER A 1109 23.79 11.20 -46.47
N VAL A 1110 23.48 10.45 -47.53
CA VAL A 1110 24.26 9.26 -47.98
C VAL A 1110 25.64 9.70 -48.48
N ARG A 1111 26.74 9.22 -47.88
CA ARG A 1111 28.10 9.62 -48.31
C ARG A 1111 28.95 8.60 -49.05
N GLN A 1112 28.72 7.29 -49.00
CA GLN A 1112 29.36 6.34 -49.92
C GLN A 1112 28.86 4.92 -49.69
N SER A 1113 28.67 4.16 -50.78
CA SER A 1113 28.53 2.71 -50.74
C SER A 1113 29.90 2.04 -50.75
N VAL A 1114 30.19 1.20 -49.75
CA VAL A 1114 31.40 0.37 -49.76
C VAL A 1114 31.06 -0.91 -50.54
N SER A 1115 31.48 -0.99 -51.81
CA SER A 1115 31.01 -2.03 -52.74
C SER A 1115 31.89 -3.28 -52.84
N SER A 1116 32.97 -3.42 -52.08
CA SER A 1116 33.82 -4.63 -52.17
C SER A 1116 34.39 -5.09 -50.83
N ILE A 1117 34.13 -6.36 -50.53
CA ILE A 1117 34.87 -7.13 -49.52
C ILE A 1117 36.18 -7.57 -50.18
N LEU A 1118 37.31 -7.35 -49.52
CA LEU A 1118 38.64 -7.57 -50.09
C LEU A 1118 39.44 -8.61 -49.29
N THR A 1119 40.58 -9.03 -49.82
CA THR A 1119 41.65 -9.59 -49.00
C THR A 1119 42.62 -8.47 -48.63
N VAL A 1120 43.43 -8.66 -47.58
CA VAL A 1120 44.44 -7.68 -47.15
C VAL A 1120 45.41 -7.37 -48.29
N ALA A 1121 45.76 -8.36 -49.12
CA ALA A 1121 46.61 -8.19 -50.29
C ALA A 1121 45.97 -7.29 -51.39
N ASN A 1122 44.64 -7.20 -51.41
CA ASN A 1122 43.89 -6.39 -52.38
C ASN A 1122 43.44 -5.04 -51.82
N LEU A 1123 43.90 -4.66 -50.62
CA LEU A 1123 43.63 -3.32 -50.09
C LEU A 1123 44.33 -2.26 -50.97
N PRO A 1124 43.64 -1.18 -51.35
CA PRO A 1124 44.27 -0.09 -52.09
C PRO A 1124 45.30 0.62 -51.20
N ALA A 1125 46.24 1.37 -51.79
CA ALA A 1125 47.27 2.08 -51.02
C ALA A 1125 46.64 2.94 -49.90
N ALA A 1126 47.11 2.77 -48.66
CA ALA A 1126 46.55 3.46 -47.50
C ALA A 1126 46.69 4.99 -47.61
N SER A 1127 47.79 5.46 -48.20
CA SER A 1127 48.12 6.88 -48.35
C SER A 1127 47.08 7.70 -49.10
N THR A 1128 46.39 7.10 -50.08
CA THR A 1128 45.32 7.78 -50.85
C THR A 1128 43.92 7.57 -50.27
N ASN A 1129 43.80 6.79 -49.20
CA ASN A 1129 42.50 6.36 -48.64
C ASN A 1129 42.34 6.72 -47.15
N ARG A 1130 43.04 7.74 -46.63
CA ARG A 1130 42.97 8.13 -45.21
C ARG A 1130 41.52 8.32 -44.75
N GLY A 1131 41.16 7.65 -43.66
CA GLY A 1131 39.82 7.68 -43.04
C GLY A 1131 38.81 6.73 -43.68
N ARG A 1132 39.17 6.05 -44.78
CA ARG A 1132 38.28 5.08 -45.43
C ARG A 1132 38.27 3.76 -44.66
N PHE A 1133 37.09 3.14 -44.59
CA PHE A 1133 36.87 1.82 -44.00
C PHE A 1133 36.63 0.78 -45.09
N LEU A 1134 37.21 -0.41 -44.94
CA LEU A 1134 37.02 -1.56 -45.82
C LEU A 1134 36.92 -2.83 -44.96
N LEU A 1135 36.25 -3.86 -45.47
CA LEU A 1135 36.18 -5.18 -44.83
C LEU A 1135 37.17 -6.13 -45.52
N VAL A 1136 38.02 -6.78 -44.74
CA VAL A 1136 38.92 -7.84 -45.24
C VAL A 1136 38.55 -9.21 -44.72
N LEU A 1137 38.76 -10.26 -45.51
CA LEU A 1137 38.38 -11.64 -45.15
C LEU A 1137 39.52 -12.48 -44.52
N ASP A 1138 40.76 -12.02 -44.64
CA ASP A 1138 41.96 -12.83 -44.36
C ASP A 1138 42.95 -12.14 -43.41
N ALA A 1139 42.45 -11.31 -42.48
CA ALA A 1139 43.32 -10.66 -41.49
C ALA A 1139 43.92 -11.69 -40.52
N ASN A 1140 45.23 -11.61 -40.31
CA ASN A 1140 45.96 -12.52 -39.39
C ASN A 1140 45.98 -12.04 -37.93
N ALA A 1141 45.75 -10.76 -37.68
CA ALA A 1141 45.69 -10.16 -36.35
C ALA A 1141 44.24 -9.80 -35.97
N THR A 1142 43.94 -9.80 -34.67
CA THR A 1142 42.63 -9.38 -34.11
C THR A 1142 42.75 -8.17 -33.17
N THR A 1143 43.97 -7.67 -32.94
CA THR A 1143 44.20 -6.55 -32.01
C THR A 1143 43.81 -5.23 -32.66
N PHE A 1144 42.90 -4.48 -32.02
CA PHE A 1144 42.47 -3.18 -32.50
C PHE A 1144 43.65 -2.21 -32.68
N ASN A 1145 43.58 -1.42 -33.76
CA ASN A 1145 44.57 -0.43 -34.16
C ASN A 1145 45.98 -0.97 -34.53
N SER A 1146 46.14 -2.30 -34.65
CA SER A 1146 47.33 -2.91 -35.24
C SER A 1146 47.32 -2.80 -36.78
N VAL A 1147 48.50 -2.83 -37.42
CA VAL A 1147 48.62 -2.88 -38.91
C VAL A 1147 48.04 -4.21 -39.38
N VAL A 1148 47.08 -4.14 -40.30
CA VAL A 1148 46.49 -5.36 -40.84
C VAL A 1148 47.51 -6.07 -41.74
N ALA A 1149 47.67 -7.38 -41.51
CA ALA A 1149 48.44 -8.25 -42.38
C ALA A 1149 47.55 -9.44 -42.81
N GLY A 1150 47.77 -9.92 -44.04
CA GLY A 1150 46.98 -11.00 -44.63
C GLY A 1150 47.41 -12.40 -44.17
N GLY A 1151 46.70 -13.42 -44.65
CA GLY A 1151 47.03 -14.83 -44.41
C GLY A 1151 46.36 -15.48 -43.19
N GLY A 1152 45.43 -14.80 -42.52
CA GLY A 1152 44.58 -15.38 -41.48
C GLY A 1152 43.18 -15.74 -41.99
N SER A 1153 42.29 -16.12 -41.07
CA SER A 1153 40.88 -16.44 -41.36
C SER A 1153 39.91 -15.44 -40.71
N ASN A 1154 40.41 -14.30 -40.18
CA ASN A 1154 39.56 -13.33 -39.51
C ASN A 1154 38.96 -12.34 -40.51
N ILE A 1155 37.65 -12.17 -40.42
CA ILE A 1155 36.90 -11.17 -41.18
C ILE A 1155 36.77 -9.93 -40.31
N LEU A 1156 37.47 -8.85 -40.67
CA LEU A 1156 37.58 -7.65 -39.82
C LEU A 1156 37.47 -6.37 -40.64
N TRP A 1157 36.88 -5.35 -40.02
CA TRP A 1157 36.92 -3.99 -40.54
C TRP A 1157 38.30 -3.39 -40.36
N VAL A 1158 38.81 -2.74 -41.40
CA VAL A 1158 40.06 -1.98 -41.38
C VAL A 1158 39.82 -0.54 -41.78
N ARG A 1159 40.54 0.38 -41.15
CA ARG A 1159 40.55 1.80 -41.48
C ARG A 1159 41.94 2.23 -41.94
N SER A 1160 42.04 3.01 -43.01
CA SER A 1160 43.33 3.61 -43.36
C SER A 1160 43.58 4.84 -42.49
N ASN A 1161 44.76 4.93 -41.87
CA ASN A 1161 45.19 6.14 -41.17
C ASN A 1161 45.98 7.12 -42.08
N GLY A 1162 46.10 6.80 -43.38
CA GLY A 1162 46.92 7.54 -44.35
C GLY A 1162 48.36 7.03 -44.48
N THR A 1163 48.74 6.01 -43.72
CA THR A 1163 50.06 5.36 -43.82
C THR A 1163 49.90 3.84 -43.92
N ASP A 1164 49.08 3.26 -43.05
CA ASP A 1164 48.73 1.84 -43.01
C ASP A 1164 47.22 1.64 -42.95
N TRP A 1165 46.78 0.43 -43.30
CA TRP A 1165 45.47 -0.08 -42.91
C TRP A 1165 45.54 -0.69 -41.51
N ARG A 1166 44.66 -0.24 -40.63
CA ARG A 1166 44.62 -0.63 -39.21
C ARG A 1166 43.31 -1.33 -38.89
N ILE A 1167 43.34 -2.36 -38.06
CA ILE A 1167 42.10 -3.03 -37.60
C ILE A 1167 41.26 -2.03 -36.81
N SER A 1168 39.99 -1.84 -37.20
CA SER A 1168 39.07 -0.95 -36.49
C SER A 1168 38.39 -1.67 -35.34
N GLY A 1169 38.24 -0.94 -34.23
CA GLY A 1169 37.27 -1.24 -33.17
C GLY A 1169 35.86 -0.98 -33.61
#